data_AF-A0A7S0FAR8-F1
#
_entry.id   AF-A0A7S0FAR8-F1
#
_cell.length_a   1.000
_cell.length_b   1.000
_cell.length_c   1.000
_cell.angle_alpha   90.00
_cell.angle_beta   90.00
_cell.angle_gamma   90.00
#
_symmetry.space_group_name_H-M   'P 1'
#
loop_
_entity.id
_entity.type
_entity.pdbx_description
1 polymer ?
#
loop_
_entity_poly.entity_id
_entity_poly.type
_entity_poly.pdbx_seq_one_letter_code
_entity_poly.pdbx_strand_id
1 'polypeptide(L)'
;MDDPANKRPRDDNGEDLYHKCLFCTALPELLDPALAALDSGLGPVFADVRAEVERQLTPEQRAEIRASLRDGAEPLAEVKQHLHDALAFFAGDEGFRQFEEYANRDSPELTASRLAVLVAAFLFFGCACSSWLLFLCAKKDSLAEENGESPYASPVMRCSCCSWCCGCWYAFLAWFIGGVLLAVAVPLCGACLALDGLDGETLRQVAPATGLNLTGDQGALLTDLVDTCVSPSGAGGDADFLSFVYADGENGERVSLRRRLADEVRDRIRDRFETLDERIGSDASLLVLSNNSAVLSLRQWIGTAQVDALIQADALRGVAPYADIGLDPEENGLGVGFTSSMSCSDYTASVDAGSLAGEWVPGISNFVTKLRALGTEIPGQSGCARNVTCTGTGESLRACNGGNAVIALKKALLATGSFKCSLFELPDGSTCDPLDMSRASGTWQGDCLQPNGNAVIKELSCNLTEFKQYVNDYDGRISNVLDWLDEAVLATRDNISVSLKRLVEDRVLAPLNEVLDDTSCGFLATQYDKLVEGLCYQGVFGVWVMGWSYVACGVIATLLTPLIFAVWLRTTGNNHWMTSMQVMTAQTDDYVVESAGGPDQDDIETPRHISSARGPGNGSEVTPREKVMRYSPRDGNLTGHLEAVSFPR
;
A
#
# COMPACT_ATOMS: atom_id res chain seq x y z
N MET A 1 -32.22 -39.06 17.12
CA MET A 1 -32.39 -40.39 16.48
C MET A 1 -31.21 -41.32 16.69
N ASP A 2 -29.97 -40.80 16.72
CA ASP A 2 -28.77 -41.67 16.79
C ASP A 2 -28.57 -42.39 18.14
N ASP A 3 -29.28 -41.93 19.18
CA ASP A 3 -29.24 -42.51 20.52
C ASP A 3 -29.45 -44.05 20.49
N PRO A 4 -28.56 -44.82 21.16
CA PRO A 4 -28.68 -46.28 21.22
C PRO A 4 -30.06 -46.77 21.72
N ALA A 5 -30.71 -46.04 22.62
CA ALA A 5 -32.02 -46.38 23.16
C ALA A 5 -33.15 -46.26 22.12
N ASN A 6 -32.97 -45.41 21.09
CA ASN A 6 -33.92 -45.30 19.98
C ASN A 6 -33.67 -46.37 18.91
N LYS A 7 -32.42 -46.79 18.71
CA LYS A 7 -32.05 -47.85 17.73
C LYS A 7 -32.38 -49.25 18.24
N ARG A 8 -32.11 -49.50 19.52
CA ARG A 8 -32.31 -50.78 20.23
C ARG A 8 -32.86 -50.50 21.62
N PRO A 9 -34.20 -50.37 21.74
CA PRO A 9 -34.83 -50.01 23.01
C PRO A 9 -34.60 -51.10 24.06
N ARG A 10 -34.46 -50.66 25.30
CA ARG A 10 -34.28 -51.52 26.48
C ARG A 10 -35.42 -51.29 27.46
N ASP A 11 -35.73 -52.29 28.27
CA ASP A 11 -36.69 -52.13 29.35
C ASP A 11 -36.10 -51.31 30.52
N ASP A 12 -36.90 -51.08 31.57
CA ASP A 12 -36.46 -50.32 32.76
C ASP A 12 -35.31 -51.01 33.54
N ASN A 13 -35.06 -52.30 33.28
CA ASN A 13 -33.95 -53.06 33.86
C ASN A 13 -32.70 -53.05 32.98
N GLY A 14 -32.77 -52.41 31.80
CA GLY A 14 -31.69 -52.38 30.82
C GLY A 14 -31.59 -53.64 29.96
N GLU A 15 -32.59 -54.54 29.98
CA GLU A 15 -32.65 -55.71 29.11
C GLU A 15 -33.02 -55.30 27.68
N ASP A 16 -32.38 -55.92 26.69
CA ASP A 16 -32.67 -55.66 25.27
C ASP A 16 -34.09 -56.14 24.94
N LEU A 17 -34.91 -55.24 24.38
CA LEU A 17 -36.26 -55.61 23.95
C LEU A 17 -36.26 -56.27 22.57
N TYR A 18 -35.11 -56.55 21.96
CA TYR A 18 -34.97 -57.24 20.67
C TYR A 18 -35.74 -56.56 19.54
N HIS A 19 -35.63 -55.24 19.45
CA HIS A 19 -36.19 -54.48 18.34
C HIS A 19 -35.12 -53.67 17.62
N LYS A 20 -35.30 -53.50 16.31
CA LYS A 20 -34.50 -52.61 15.46
C LYS A 20 -35.39 -51.52 14.86
N CYS A 21 -34.86 -50.31 14.79
CA CYS A 21 -35.48 -49.18 14.12
C CYS A 21 -35.06 -49.15 12.64
N LEU A 22 -35.94 -49.59 11.72
CA LEU A 22 -35.69 -49.50 10.28
C LEU A 22 -35.68 -48.05 9.78
N PHE A 23 -36.50 -47.18 10.37
CA PHE A 23 -36.48 -45.75 10.09
C PHE A 23 -35.07 -45.17 10.32
N CYS A 24 -34.41 -45.57 11.41
CA CYS A 24 -33.09 -45.10 11.79
C CYS A 24 -31.99 -45.59 10.83
N THR A 25 -32.20 -46.71 10.12
CA THR A 25 -31.24 -47.20 9.11
C THR A 25 -31.43 -46.55 7.75
N ALA A 26 -32.67 -46.16 7.40
CA ALA A 26 -32.96 -45.52 6.12
C ALA A 26 -32.78 -44.00 6.13
N LEU A 27 -32.94 -43.37 7.31
CA LEU A 27 -32.83 -41.90 7.46
C LEU A 27 -31.51 -41.32 6.93
N PRO A 28 -30.32 -41.92 7.13
CA PRO A 28 -29.08 -41.39 6.57
C PRO A 28 -29.11 -41.20 5.05
N GLU A 29 -29.76 -42.10 4.29
CA GLU A 29 -29.82 -42.02 2.83
C GLU A 29 -30.54 -40.75 2.32
N LEU A 30 -31.50 -40.24 3.10
CA LEU A 30 -32.25 -39.02 2.80
C LEU A 30 -31.63 -37.80 3.49
N LEU A 31 -30.96 -38.00 4.61
CA LEU A 31 -30.31 -36.94 5.37
C LEU A 31 -29.04 -36.44 4.69
N ASP A 32 -28.19 -37.35 4.16
CA ASP A 32 -26.90 -36.99 3.57
C ASP A 32 -27.04 -35.99 2.38
N PRO A 33 -27.99 -36.16 1.43
CA PRO A 33 -28.21 -35.17 0.38
C PRO A 33 -28.73 -33.82 0.90
N ALA A 34 -29.55 -33.82 1.96
CA ALA A 34 -30.04 -32.59 2.57
C ALA A 34 -28.92 -31.85 3.33
N LEU A 35 -28.02 -32.57 4.00
CA LEU A 35 -26.81 -32.01 4.60
C LEU A 35 -25.87 -31.44 3.54
N ALA A 36 -25.64 -32.17 2.44
CA ALA A 36 -24.85 -31.65 1.32
C ALA A 36 -25.45 -30.37 0.72
N ALA A 37 -26.78 -30.28 0.64
CA ALA A 37 -27.46 -29.05 0.21
C ALA A 37 -27.19 -27.89 1.18
N LEU A 38 -27.27 -28.12 2.49
CA LEU A 38 -26.97 -27.14 3.53
C LEU A 38 -25.50 -26.67 3.49
N ASP A 39 -24.56 -27.61 3.36
CA ASP A 39 -23.11 -27.34 3.27
C ASP A 39 -22.74 -26.58 1.98
N SER A 40 -23.50 -26.80 0.91
CA SER A 40 -23.33 -26.09 -0.36
C SER A 40 -23.99 -24.70 -0.39
N GLY A 41 -24.80 -24.38 0.62
CA GLY A 41 -25.55 -23.13 0.73
C GLY A 41 -24.67 -21.89 0.93
N LEU A 42 -25.31 -20.73 1.03
CA LEU A 42 -24.61 -19.44 1.20
C LEU A 42 -24.05 -19.22 2.61
N GLY A 43 -24.58 -19.91 3.62
CA GLY A 43 -24.14 -19.79 5.02
C GLY A 43 -22.63 -20.04 5.19
N PRO A 44 -22.10 -21.20 4.77
CA PRO A 44 -20.66 -21.48 4.80
C PRO A 44 -19.83 -20.48 4.00
N VAL A 45 -20.32 -20.03 2.83
CA VAL A 45 -19.61 -19.05 1.99
C VAL A 45 -19.49 -17.69 2.71
N PHE A 46 -20.55 -17.25 3.39
CA PHE A 46 -20.51 -16.05 4.21
C PHE A 46 -19.54 -16.18 5.38
N ALA A 47 -19.51 -17.34 6.04
CA ALA A 47 -18.56 -17.63 7.10
C ALA A 47 -17.12 -17.60 6.59
N ASP A 48 -16.85 -18.19 5.42
CA ASP A 48 -15.54 -18.20 4.78
C ASP A 48 -15.07 -16.78 4.39
N VAL A 49 -15.95 -15.97 3.79
CA VAL A 49 -15.64 -14.57 3.45
C VAL A 49 -15.29 -13.79 4.71
N ARG A 50 -16.07 -13.94 5.77
CA ARG A 50 -15.81 -13.25 7.04
C ARG A 50 -14.51 -13.72 7.68
N ALA A 51 -14.26 -15.04 7.71
CA ALA A 51 -13.04 -15.62 8.25
C ALA A 51 -11.81 -15.17 7.46
N GLU A 52 -11.90 -15.07 6.12
CA GLU A 52 -10.80 -14.58 5.30
C GLU A 52 -10.53 -13.09 5.56
N VAL A 53 -11.56 -12.25 5.60
CA VAL A 53 -11.40 -10.82 5.93
C VAL A 53 -10.80 -10.65 7.32
N GLU A 54 -11.25 -11.43 8.29
CA GLU A 54 -10.71 -11.41 9.66
C GLU A 54 -9.25 -11.87 9.70
N ARG A 55 -8.92 -12.97 9.00
CA ARG A 55 -7.57 -13.51 8.88
C ARG A 55 -6.62 -12.48 8.27
N GLN A 56 -7.03 -11.84 7.19
CA GLN A 56 -6.26 -10.86 6.42
C GLN A 56 -6.05 -9.52 7.16
N LEU A 57 -7.00 -9.15 8.03
CA LEU A 57 -6.99 -7.86 8.73
C LEU A 57 -6.67 -7.97 10.23
N THR A 58 -6.11 -9.09 10.67
CA THR A 58 -5.61 -9.26 12.04
C THR A 58 -4.59 -8.15 12.40
N PRO A 59 -4.49 -7.75 13.68
CA PRO A 59 -3.44 -6.82 14.12
C PRO A 59 -2.03 -7.27 13.70
N GLU A 60 -1.77 -8.57 13.75
CA GLU A 60 -0.49 -9.20 13.41
C GLU A 60 -0.20 -9.08 11.91
N GLN A 61 -1.14 -9.46 11.04
CA GLN A 61 -0.92 -9.33 9.58
C GLN A 61 -0.84 -7.87 9.14
N ARG A 62 -1.60 -6.96 9.77
CA ARG A 62 -1.44 -5.51 9.51
C ARG A 62 -0.07 -5.00 9.96
N ALA A 63 0.47 -5.52 11.04
CA ALA A 63 1.83 -5.20 11.48
C ALA A 63 2.87 -5.76 10.51
N GLU A 64 2.67 -6.96 9.99
CA GLU A 64 3.51 -7.59 8.97
C GLU A 64 3.49 -6.80 7.65
N ILE A 65 2.30 -6.43 7.15
CA ILE A 65 2.17 -5.58 5.94
C ILE A 65 2.91 -4.25 6.14
N ARG A 66 2.77 -3.61 7.30
CA ARG A 66 3.49 -2.37 7.63
C ARG A 66 5.00 -2.57 7.74
N ALA A 67 5.44 -3.70 8.30
CA ALA A 67 6.85 -4.06 8.37
C ALA A 67 7.39 -4.27 6.96
N SER A 68 6.74 -5.11 6.13
CA SER A 68 7.14 -5.34 4.74
C SER A 68 7.17 -4.06 3.90
N LEU A 69 6.22 -3.13 4.12
CA LEU A 69 6.24 -1.81 3.48
C LEU A 69 7.43 -0.95 3.95
N ARG A 70 7.74 -0.98 5.25
CA ARG A 70 8.87 -0.24 5.83
C ARG A 70 10.20 -0.81 5.35
N ASP A 71 10.34 -2.12 5.38
CA ASP A 71 11.55 -2.84 4.98
C ASP A 71 11.76 -2.67 3.47
N GLY A 72 10.70 -2.71 2.66
CA GLY A 72 10.76 -2.38 1.23
C GLY A 72 11.09 -0.91 0.94
N ALA A 73 10.75 0.00 1.86
CA ALA A 73 11.09 1.43 1.76
C ALA A 73 12.48 1.77 2.34
N GLU A 74 13.15 0.85 3.03
CA GLU A 74 14.48 1.10 3.61
C GLU A 74 15.55 1.31 2.52
N PRO A 75 15.65 0.48 1.46
CA PRO A 75 16.56 0.76 0.34
C PRO A 75 16.29 2.10 -0.33
N LEU A 76 15.03 2.54 -0.38
CA LEU A 76 14.66 3.86 -0.88
C LEU A 76 15.18 4.98 0.02
N ALA A 77 15.10 4.81 1.33
CA ALA A 77 15.62 5.78 2.28
C ALA A 77 17.15 5.89 2.15
N GLU A 78 17.84 4.76 1.96
CA GLU A 78 19.29 4.72 1.70
C GLU A 78 19.65 5.40 0.38
N VAL A 79 18.97 5.07 -0.72
CA VAL A 79 19.20 5.73 -2.03
C VAL A 79 18.92 7.22 -1.94
N LYS A 80 17.83 7.62 -1.27
CA LYS A 80 17.53 9.04 -1.01
C LYS A 80 18.65 9.69 -0.21
N GLN A 81 19.19 9.02 0.81
CA GLN A 81 20.26 9.57 1.62
C GLN A 81 21.57 9.67 0.83
N HIS A 82 21.90 8.69 0.00
CA HIS A 82 23.05 8.77 -0.90
C HIS A 82 22.91 9.86 -1.95
N LEU A 83 21.73 10.02 -2.57
CA LEU A 83 21.44 11.12 -3.47
C LEU A 83 21.51 12.46 -2.75
N HIS A 84 20.93 12.54 -1.55
CA HIS A 84 21.02 13.72 -0.71
C HIS A 84 22.47 14.05 -0.39
N ASP A 85 23.29 13.11 0.04
CA ASP A 85 24.68 13.37 0.45
C ASP A 85 25.58 13.70 -0.76
N ALA A 86 25.34 13.06 -1.91
CA ALA A 86 26.01 13.38 -3.16
C ALA A 86 25.64 14.79 -3.67
N LEU A 87 24.37 15.18 -3.52
CA LEU A 87 23.88 16.50 -3.90
C LEU A 87 24.05 17.54 -2.81
N ALA A 88 24.28 17.17 -1.55
CA ALA A 88 24.34 18.09 -0.41
C ALA A 88 25.50 19.08 -0.56
N PHE A 89 26.58 18.66 -1.22
CA PHE A 89 27.66 19.57 -1.59
C PHE A 89 27.23 20.66 -2.59
N PHE A 90 26.27 20.37 -3.47
CA PHE A 90 25.81 21.31 -4.50
C PHE A 90 24.54 22.07 -4.11
N ALA A 91 23.63 21.42 -3.38
CA ALA A 91 22.30 21.89 -3.05
C ALA A 91 22.13 22.23 -1.55
N GLY A 92 22.98 21.67 -0.69
CA GLY A 92 22.92 21.93 0.75
C GLY A 92 23.50 23.30 1.09
N ASP A 93 22.91 23.94 2.11
CA ASP A 93 23.40 25.18 2.68
C ASP A 93 24.87 25.08 3.04
N GLU A 94 25.38 23.92 3.49
CA GLU A 94 26.79 23.77 3.83
C GLU A 94 27.73 23.80 2.64
N GLY A 95 27.36 23.20 1.50
CA GLY A 95 28.19 23.23 0.30
C GLY A 95 28.21 24.61 -0.33
N PHE A 96 27.03 25.23 -0.44
CA PHE A 96 26.94 26.62 -0.91
C PHE A 96 27.55 27.58 0.10
N ARG A 97 27.42 27.36 1.42
CA ARG A 97 28.11 28.14 2.46
C ARG A 97 29.58 27.85 2.52
N GLN A 98 30.08 26.68 2.15
CA GLN A 98 31.51 26.44 2.03
C GLN A 98 32.03 27.13 0.78
N PHE A 99 31.34 27.09 -0.35
CA PHE A 99 31.70 27.89 -1.52
C PHE A 99 31.61 29.38 -1.23
N GLU A 100 30.56 29.82 -0.54
CA GLU A 100 30.36 31.19 -0.10
C GLU A 100 31.40 31.55 0.96
N GLU A 101 31.76 30.68 1.88
CA GLU A 101 32.81 30.89 2.88
C GLU A 101 34.20 30.75 2.27
N TYR A 102 34.40 30.07 1.15
CA TYR A 102 35.65 30.12 0.38
C TYR A 102 35.69 31.37 -0.52
N ALA A 103 34.55 31.80 -1.02
CA ALA A 103 34.40 32.99 -1.84
C ALA A 103 34.37 34.29 -1.01
N ASN A 104 33.89 34.22 0.23
CA ASN A 104 33.74 35.29 1.22
C ASN A 104 34.65 35.08 2.43
N ARG A 105 35.42 33.98 2.51
CA ARG A 105 36.63 33.97 3.34
C ARG A 105 37.40 35.13 2.79
N ASP A 106 37.51 36.16 3.61
CA ASP A 106 38.56 37.16 3.58
C ASP A 106 39.91 36.46 3.81
N SER A 107 40.24 35.48 2.96
CA SER A 107 41.61 35.19 2.67
C SER A 107 42.11 36.46 1.99
N PRO A 108 43.04 37.19 2.61
CA PRO A 108 43.53 38.44 2.05
C PRO A 108 44.07 38.23 0.63
N GLU A 109 44.43 37.00 0.27
CA GLU A 109 44.90 36.58 -1.06
C GLU A 109 43.81 36.64 -2.15
N LEU A 110 42.59 36.16 -1.89
CA LEU A 110 41.51 36.13 -2.90
C LEU A 110 40.81 37.49 -3.01
N THR A 111 40.68 38.20 -1.90
CA THR A 111 40.23 39.61 -1.92
C THR A 111 41.27 40.50 -2.57
N ALA A 112 42.57 40.29 -2.30
CA ALA A 112 43.64 41.00 -3.01
C ALA A 112 43.69 40.65 -4.50
N SER A 113 43.43 39.41 -4.91
CA SER A 113 43.43 39.05 -6.33
C SER A 113 42.24 39.65 -7.08
N ARG A 114 41.03 39.61 -6.50
CA ARG A 114 39.84 40.27 -7.06
C ARG A 114 40.03 41.78 -7.14
N LEU A 115 40.51 42.39 -6.06
CA LEU A 115 40.81 43.82 -6.03
C LEU A 115 41.93 44.17 -7.00
N ALA A 116 42.97 43.34 -7.13
CA ALA A 116 44.05 43.56 -8.09
C ALA A 116 43.56 43.48 -9.54
N VAL A 117 42.68 42.53 -9.88
CA VAL A 117 42.09 42.44 -11.23
C VAL A 117 41.21 43.66 -11.51
N LEU A 118 40.35 44.05 -10.57
CA LEU A 118 39.49 45.24 -10.71
C LEU A 118 40.32 46.53 -10.78
N VAL A 119 41.29 46.71 -9.90
CA VAL A 119 42.19 47.87 -9.88
C VAL A 119 43.03 47.90 -11.15
N ALA A 120 43.55 46.76 -11.62
CA ALA A 120 44.27 46.68 -12.89
C ALA A 120 43.36 47.05 -14.08
N ALA A 121 42.10 46.60 -14.08
CA ALA A 121 41.12 46.97 -15.09
C ALA A 121 40.80 48.48 -15.03
N PHE A 122 40.51 49.03 -13.85
CA PHE A 122 40.22 50.46 -13.66
C PHE A 122 41.43 51.34 -13.99
N LEU A 123 42.65 50.94 -13.61
CA LEU A 123 43.87 51.64 -13.98
C LEU A 123 44.12 51.54 -15.48
N PHE A 124 43.92 50.37 -16.09
CA PHE A 124 44.05 50.20 -17.52
C PHE A 124 43.06 51.11 -18.28
N PHE A 125 41.77 51.01 -17.99
CA PHE A 125 40.74 51.82 -18.66
C PHE A 125 40.87 53.30 -18.32
N GLY A 126 41.10 53.65 -17.05
CA GLY A 126 41.23 55.04 -16.60
C GLY A 126 42.47 55.73 -17.15
N CYS A 127 43.63 55.07 -17.13
CA CYS A 127 44.85 55.61 -17.72
C CYS A 127 44.78 55.59 -19.25
N ALA A 128 44.14 54.58 -19.88
CA ALA A 128 43.97 54.54 -21.33
C ALA A 128 43.05 55.68 -21.80
N CYS A 129 41.88 55.85 -21.17
CA CYS A 129 40.94 56.92 -21.48
C CYS A 129 41.55 58.30 -21.22
N SER A 130 42.24 58.51 -20.09
CA SER A 130 42.91 59.80 -19.82
C SER A 130 44.06 60.05 -20.78
N SER A 131 44.85 59.03 -21.16
CA SER A 131 45.90 59.19 -22.16
C SER A 131 45.34 59.55 -23.54
N TRP A 132 44.21 58.94 -23.94
CA TRP A 132 43.51 59.24 -25.18
C TRP A 132 42.88 60.64 -25.17
N LEU A 133 42.18 61.00 -24.09
CA LEU A 133 41.57 62.32 -23.94
C LEU A 133 42.63 63.42 -23.91
N LEU A 134 43.72 63.23 -23.16
CA LEU A 134 44.82 64.18 -23.14
C LEU A 134 45.54 64.23 -24.49
N PHE A 135 45.70 63.11 -25.20
CA PHE A 135 46.27 63.12 -26.55
C PHE A 135 45.39 63.88 -27.56
N LEU A 136 44.06 63.76 -27.46
CA LEU A 136 43.12 64.46 -28.34
C LEU A 136 42.90 65.93 -27.96
N CYS A 137 42.91 66.26 -26.66
CA CYS A 137 42.58 67.59 -26.15
C CYS A 137 43.80 68.47 -25.83
N ALA A 138 44.98 67.90 -25.60
CA ALA A 138 46.19 68.69 -25.40
C ALA A 138 46.59 69.32 -26.74
N LYS A 139 46.12 70.55 -26.97
CA LYS A 139 46.71 71.42 -27.99
C LYS A 139 48.18 71.60 -27.64
N LYS A 140 49.03 71.53 -28.67
CA LYS A 140 50.44 71.92 -28.60
C LYS A 140 50.51 73.27 -27.89
N ASP A 141 51.18 73.32 -26.74
CA ASP A 141 51.28 74.55 -25.97
C ASP A 141 52.26 75.47 -26.69
N SER A 142 51.73 76.45 -27.42
CA SER A 142 52.52 77.39 -28.21
C SER A 142 53.41 78.27 -27.34
N LEU A 143 53.04 78.49 -26.06
CA LEU A 143 53.85 79.26 -25.12
C LEU A 143 55.03 78.45 -24.59
N ALA A 144 54.85 77.15 -24.34
CA ALA A 144 55.94 76.26 -23.97
C ALA A 144 56.98 76.14 -25.10
N GLU A 145 56.53 76.12 -26.37
CA GLU A 145 57.42 76.13 -27.53
C GLU A 145 58.26 77.42 -27.62
N GLU A 146 57.66 78.57 -27.31
CA GLU A 146 58.34 79.88 -27.33
C GLU A 146 59.37 80.01 -26.19
N ASN A 147 59.10 79.41 -25.04
CA ASN A 147 60.01 79.39 -23.88
C ASN A 147 61.13 78.35 -23.97
N GLY A 148 61.22 77.59 -25.07
CA GLY A 148 62.18 76.48 -25.17
C GLY A 148 61.89 75.36 -24.16
N GLU A 149 60.64 75.15 -23.78
CA GLU A 149 60.20 73.97 -23.05
C GLU A 149 59.56 72.97 -24.03
N SER A 150 59.38 71.70 -23.63
CA SER A 150 58.70 70.74 -24.51
C SER A 150 57.22 71.12 -24.66
N PRO A 151 56.72 71.37 -25.88
CA PRO A 151 55.31 71.73 -26.10
C PRO A 151 54.35 70.54 -25.96
N TYR A 152 54.89 69.36 -25.65
CA TYR A 152 54.13 68.13 -25.43
C TYR A 152 53.95 67.87 -23.94
N ALA A 153 52.69 67.69 -23.53
CA ALA A 153 52.33 67.45 -22.13
C ALA A 153 52.96 66.13 -21.61
N SER A 154 53.91 66.25 -20.68
CA SER A 154 54.53 65.11 -19.97
C SER A 154 53.54 64.11 -19.34
N PRO A 155 52.35 64.52 -18.83
CA PRO A 155 51.34 63.59 -18.32
C PRO A 155 50.89 62.52 -19.33
N VAL A 156 50.84 62.84 -20.63
CA VAL A 156 50.44 61.87 -21.67
C VAL A 156 51.41 60.70 -21.71
N MET A 157 52.71 60.97 -21.67
CA MET A 157 53.76 59.96 -21.68
C MET A 157 53.69 59.06 -20.44
N ARG A 158 53.50 59.65 -19.26
CA ARG A 158 53.41 58.90 -18.00
C ARG A 158 52.15 58.03 -17.93
N CYS A 159 51.01 58.57 -18.35
CA CYS A 159 49.76 57.82 -18.41
C CYS A 159 49.82 56.69 -19.44
N SER A 160 50.36 56.91 -20.64
CA SER A 160 50.49 55.85 -21.66
C SER A 160 51.45 54.74 -21.22
N CYS A 161 52.55 55.05 -20.53
CA CYS A 161 53.46 54.04 -19.97
C CYS A 161 52.75 53.18 -18.89
N CYS A 162 52.04 53.83 -17.97
CA CYS A 162 51.26 53.16 -16.93
C CYS A 162 50.17 52.27 -17.54
N SER A 163 49.40 52.79 -18.49
CA SER A 163 48.37 52.04 -19.23
C SER A 163 48.95 50.82 -19.96
N TRP A 164 50.13 50.95 -20.56
CA TRP A 164 50.78 49.83 -21.24
C TRP A 164 51.16 48.72 -20.26
N CYS A 165 51.83 49.08 -19.15
CA CYS A 165 52.20 48.11 -18.10
C CYS A 165 50.97 47.43 -17.49
N CYS A 166 49.93 48.20 -17.16
CA CYS A 166 48.67 47.67 -16.62
C CYS A 166 47.92 46.82 -17.65
N GLY A 167 47.97 47.19 -18.94
CA GLY A 167 47.36 46.45 -20.04
C GLY A 167 47.97 45.07 -20.25
N CYS A 168 49.30 44.96 -20.19
CA CYS A 168 50.00 43.66 -20.26
C CYS A 168 49.57 42.71 -19.14
N TRP A 169 49.52 43.21 -17.89
CA TRP A 169 49.12 42.40 -16.73
C TRP A 169 47.63 42.03 -16.76
N TYR A 170 46.76 42.98 -17.10
CA TYR A 170 45.33 42.72 -17.23
C TYR A 170 45.04 41.71 -18.34
N ALA A 171 45.69 41.84 -19.50
CA ALA A 171 45.55 40.89 -20.60
C ALA A 171 45.97 39.48 -20.16
N PHE A 172 47.13 39.34 -19.51
CA PHE A 172 47.60 38.05 -18.99
C PHE A 172 46.60 37.41 -18.01
N LEU A 173 46.09 38.18 -17.04
CA LEU A 173 45.13 37.69 -16.06
C LEU A 173 43.79 37.30 -16.70
N ALA A 174 43.30 38.10 -17.66
CA ALA A 174 42.07 37.80 -18.39
C ALA A 174 42.20 36.51 -19.22
N TRP A 175 43.33 36.33 -19.91
CA TRP A 175 43.64 35.09 -20.63
C TRP A 175 43.77 33.88 -19.70
N PHE A 176 44.43 34.05 -18.55
CA PHE A 176 44.61 32.97 -17.59
C PHE A 176 43.28 32.52 -16.97
N ILE A 177 42.47 33.46 -16.47
CA ILE A 177 41.16 33.16 -15.88
C ILE A 177 40.21 32.57 -16.93
N GLY A 178 40.12 33.21 -18.10
CA GLY A 178 39.30 32.70 -19.20
C GLY A 178 39.73 31.30 -19.65
N GLY A 179 41.04 31.07 -19.75
CA GLY A 179 41.62 29.77 -20.10
C GLY A 179 41.30 28.68 -19.07
N VAL A 180 41.42 28.97 -17.76
CA VAL A 180 41.08 28.02 -16.70
C VAL A 180 39.58 27.70 -16.70
N LEU A 181 38.71 28.72 -16.81
CA LEU A 181 37.26 28.51 -16.85
C LEU A 181 36.85 27.65 -18.05
N LEU A 182 37.42 27.91 -19.23
CA LEU A 182 37.17 27.08 -20.42
C LEU A 182 37.76 25.67 -20.28
N ALA A 183 38.93 25.53 -19.66
CA ALA A 183 39.54 24.22 -19.41
C ALA A 183 38.72 23.38 -18.43
N VAL A 184 38.09 23.99 -17.42
CA VAL A 184 37.18 23.32 -16.47
C VAL A 184 35.80 23.05 -17.10
N ALA A 185 35.32 23.92 -18.00
CA ALA A 185 34.05 23.70 -18.68
C ALA A 185 34.05 22.41 -19.53
N VAL A 186 35.17 22.04 -20.15
CA VAL A 186 35.28 20.82 -20.98
C VAL A 186 34.96 19.52 -20.23
N PRO A 187 35.62 19.18 -19.10
CA PRO A 187 35.27 17.98 -18.34
C PRO A 187 33.87 18.07 -17.71
N LEU A 188 33.39 19.26 -17.35
CA LEU A 188 32.02 19.45 -16.88
C LEU A 188 30.98 19.12 -17.95
N CYS A 189 31.21 19.53 -19.21
CA CYS A 189 30.36 19.13 -20.34
C CYS A 189 30.37 17.60 -20.53
N GLY A 190 31.53 16.95 -20.35
CA GLY A 190 31.64 15.49 -20.41
C GLY A 190 30.83 14.78 -19.32
N ALA A 191 30.92 15.26 -18.08
CA ALA A 191 30.10 14.75 -16.97
C ALA A 191 28.61 14.95 -17.23
N CYS A 192 28.24 16.07 -17.85
CA CYS A 192 26.85 16.36 -18.20
C CYS A 192 26.28 15.46 -19.29
N LEU A 193 27.06 15.07 -20.29
CA LEU A 193 26.64 14.07 -21.26
C LEU A 193 26.43 12.70 -20.61
N ALA A 194 27.25 12.34 -19.61
CA ALA A 194 27.08 11.11 -18.85
C ALA A 194 25.84 11.13 -17.93
N LEU A 195 25.49 12.30 -17.38
CA LEU A 195 24.25 12.47 -16.60
C LEU A 195 23.00 12.50 -17.49
N ASP A 196 23.03 13.21 -18.61
CA ASP A 196 21.91 13.27 -19.57
C ASP A 196 21.58 11.88 -20.14
N GLY A 197 22.61 11.06 -20.38
CA GLY A 197 22.49 9.67 -20.82
C GLY A 197 22.57 8.64 -19.70
N LEU A 198 22.24 8.99 -18.44
CA LEU A 198 22.37 8.05 -17.32
C LEU A 198 21.40 6.87 -17.48
N ASP A 199 21.95 5.75 -17.90
CA ASP A 199 21.34 4.43 -17.86
C ASP A 199 22.07 3.55 -16.82
N GLY A 200 21.54 2.36 -16.56
CA GLY A 200 22.08 1.39 -15.64
C GLY A 200 23.51 0.96 -15.99
N GLU A 201 23.86 0.94 -17.28
CA GLU A 201 25.21 0.63 -17.74
C GLU A 201 26.19 1.76 -17.45
N THR A 202 25.80 3.01 -17.70
CA THR A 202 26.57 4.21 -17.36
C THR A 202 26.74 4.33 -15.85
N LEU A 203 25.70 4.03 -15.08
CA LEU A 203 25.77 3.98 -13.62
C LEU A 203 26.82 2.95 -13.16
N ARG A 204 26.87 1.77 -13.77
CA ARG A 204 27.89 0.75 -13.47
C ARG A 204 29.31 1.20 -13.75
N GLN A 205 29.51 2.02 -14.79
CA GLN A 205 30.82 2.56 -15.13
C GLN A 205 31.24 3.69 -14.20
N VAL A 206 30.30 4.50 -13.73
CA VAL A 206 30.55 5.67 -12.86
C VAL A 206 30.65 5.29 -11.38
N ALA A 207 29.91 4.26 -10.94
CA ALA A 207 29.82 3.86 -9.54
C ALA A 207 31.16 3.62 -8.83
N PRO A 208 32.17 2.95 -9.42
CA PRO A 208 33.48 2.79 -8.79
C PRO A 208 34.19 4.12 -8.51
N ALA A 209 33.94 5.14 -9.34
CA ALA A 209 34.55 6.46 -9.19
C ALA A 209 33.82 7.32 -8.15
N THR A 210 32.51 7.11 -7.95
CA THR A 210 31.70 7.80 -6.94
C THR A 210 31.65 7.08 -5.59
N GLY A 211 32.24 5.88 -5.50
CA GLY A 211 32.22 5.05 -4.29
C GLY A 211 30.87 4.36 -4.06
N LEU A 212 30.00 4.30 -5.07
CA LEU A 212 28.75 3.53 -5.01
C LEU A 212 29.07 2.05 -5.15
N ASN A 213 28.70 1.26 -4.14
CA ASN A 213 28.85 -0.19 -4.20
C ASN A 213 27.65 -0.80 -4.95
N LEU A 214 27.80 -1.06 -6.25
CA LEU A 214 26.80 -1.75 -7.05
C LEU A 214 26.92 -3.28 -7.01
N THR A 215 27.69 -3.84 -6.07
CA THR A 215 27.74 -5.29 -5.89
C THR A 215 26.57 -5.78 -5.05
N GLY A 216 25.99 -6.92 -5.42
CA GLY A 216 24.84 -7.50 -4.73
C GLY A 216 23.50 -6.87 -5.12
N ASP A 217 22.51 -7.07 -4.28
CA ASP A 217 21.10 -6.80 -4.61
C ASP A 217 20.75 -5.32 -4.61
N GLN A 218 21.42 -4.52 -3.77
CA GLN A 218 21.31 -3.07 -3.77
C GLN A 218 21.76 -2.47 -5.12
N GLY A 219 22.81 -3.03 -5.72
CA GLY A 219 23.30 -2.59 -7.03
C GLY A 219 22.35 -2.93 -8.17
N ALA A 220 21.76 -4.14 -8.14
CA ALA A 220 20.75 -4.54 -9.11
C ALA A 220 19.50 -3.65 -9.00
N LEU A 221 18.99 -3.42 -7.79
CA LEU A 221 17.85 -2.54 -7.53
C LEU A 221 18.10 -1.11 -8.03
N LEU A 222 19.26 -0.54 -7.74
CA LEU A 222 19.59 0.82 -8.16
C LEU A 222 19.76 0.92 -9.69
N THR A 223 20.32 -0.11 -10.32
CA THR A 223 20.42 -0.19 -11.79
C THR A 223 19.02 -0.22 -12.42
N ASP A 224 18.16 -1.13 -11.97
CA ASP A 224 16.80 -1.30 -12.49
C ASP A 224 15.96 -0.03 -12.26
N LEU A 225 16.17 0.64 -11.11
CA LEU A 225 15.54 1.92 -10.80
C LEU A 225 15.93 3.01 -11.80
N VAL A 226 17.22 3.11 -12.16
CA VAL A 226 17.70 4.12 -13.12
C VAL A 226 17.21 3.78 -14.53
N ASP A 227 17.35 2.54 -14.96
CA ASP A 227 16.91 2.08 -16.29
C ASP A 227 15.41 2.28 -16.50
N THR A 228 14.63 2.10 -15.44
CA THR A 228 13.17 2.16 -15.54
C THR A 228 12.61 3.54 -15.25
N CYS A 229 13.10 4.22 -14.21
CA CYS A 229 12.53 5.48 -13.76
C CYS A 229 13.25 6.73 -14.27
N VAL A 230 14.53 6.65 -14.64
CA VAL A 230 15.30 7.84 -15.06
C VAL A 230 15.39 7.92 -16.57
N SER A 231 15.74 6.82 -17.23
CA SER A 231 15.87 6.76 -18.69
C SER A 231 15.11 5.56 -19.26
N PRO A 232 13.77 5.59 -19.27
CA PRO A 232 12.97 4.50 -19.80
C PRO A 232 13.29 4.31 -21.29
N SER A 233 14.10 3.29 -21.58
CA SER A 233 14.56 2.97 -22.93
C SER A 233 13.46 2.40 -23.84
N GLY A 234 12.23 2.25 -23.33
CA GLY A 234 11.03 1.84 -24.06
C GLY A 234 9.93 2.90 -24.00
N ALA A 235 9.31 3.21 -25.14
CA ALA A 235 8.20 4.14 -25.23
C ALA A 235 6.97 3.63 -24.44
N GLY A 236 6.72 4.18 -23.25
CA GLY A 236 5.46 3.93 -22.54
C GLY A 236 5.39 4.17 -21.03
N GLY A 237 5.86 5.33 -20.54
CA GLY A 237 5.22 6.14 -19.49
C GLY A 237 5.02 5.64 -18.05
N ASP A 238 4.58 4.39 -17.83
CA ASP A 238 3.96 4.00 -16.54
C ASP A 238 4.63 2.76 -15.95
N ALA A 239 5.95 2.81 -15.79
CA ALA A 239 6.62 1.77 -15.03
C ALA A 239 6.35 1.97 -13.53
N ASP A 240 5.83 0.93 -12.89
CA ASP A 240 5.50 0.91 -11.47
C ASP A 240 6.76 0.73 -10.63
N PHE A 241 7.10 1.72 -9.81
CA PHE A 241 8.28 1.68 -8.95
C PHE A 241 8.28 0.44 -8.02
N LEU A 242 7.13 0.08 -7.46
CA LEU A 242 6.98 -1.04 -6.51
C LEU A 242 7.15 -2.43 -7.15
N SER A 243 7.23 -2.52 -8.48
CA SER A 243 7.52 -3.78 -9.16
C SER A 243 8.99 -4.21 -9.07
N PHE A 244 9.90 -3.26 -8.77
CA PHE A 244 11.34 -3.49 -8.65
C PHE A 244 11.81 -3.63 -7.21
N VAL A 245 11.01 -3.20 -6.24
CA VAL A 245 11.32 -3.42 -4.82
C VAL A 245 11.03 -4.88 -4.49
N TYR A 246 12.07 -5.68 -4.32
CA TYR A 246 11.96 -7.10 -3.96
C TYR A 246 12.08 -7.29 -2.45
N ALA A 247 11.29 -8.21 -1.91
CA ALA A 247 11.51 -8.80 -0.61
C ALA A 247 11.83 -10.29 -0.78
N ASP A 248 12.69 -10.82 0.09
CA ASP A 248 12.93 -12.26 0.16
C ASP A 248 11.66 -12.94 0.70
N GLY A 249 11.04 -13.79 -0.13
CA GLY A 249 9.94 -14.64 0.28
C GLY A 249 10.40 -15.77 1.21
N GLU A 250 9.45 -16.47 1.84
CA GLU A 250 9.74 -17.57 2.76
C GLU A 250 10.60 -18.69 2.15
N ASN A 251 10.55 -18.86 0.83
CA ASN A 251 11.30 -19.86 0.08
C ASN A 251 12.63 -19.33 -0.49
N GLY A 252 13.02 -18.10 -0.17
CA GLY A 252 14.16 -17.41 -0.81
C GLY A 252 13.89 -16.96 -2.24
N GLU A 253 12.63 -17.03 -2.71
CA GLU A 253 12.21 -16.45 -3.98
C GLU A 253 11.98 -14.95 -3.81
N ARG A 254 12.47 -14.15 -4.76
CA ARG A 254 12.28 -12.70 -4.75
C ARG A 254 10.90 -12.37 -5.27
N VAL A 255 10.05 -11.85 -4.39
CA VAL A 255 8.71 -11.39 -4.75
C VAL A 255 8.71 -9.87 -4.72
N SER A 256 8.22 -9.23 -5.78
CA SER A 256 8.09 -7.77 -5.77
C SER A 256 7.04 -7.34 -4.76
N LEU A 257 7.26 -6.21 -4.09
CA LEU A 257 6.37 -5.67 -3.07
C LEU A 257 4.98 -5.42 -3.65
N ARG A 258 4.90 -4.96 -4.92
CA ARG A 258 3.62 -4.86 -5.65
C ARG A 258 2.92 -6.20 -5.73
N ARG A 259 3.61 -7.26 -6.15
CA ARG A 259 3.04 -8.61 -6.27
C ARG A 259 2.58 -9.14 -4.92
N ARG A 260 3.37 -8.93 -3.86
CA ARG A 260 3.01 -9.37 -2.51
C ARG A 260 1.73 -8.68 -2.02
N LEU A 261 1.64 -7.36 -2.15
CA LEU A 261 0.48 -6.58 -1.69
C LEU A 261 -0.76 -6.80 -2.58
N ALA A 262 -0.57 -6.85 -3.89
CA ALA A 262 -1.63 -7.07 -4.86
C ALA A 262 -2.16 -8.51 -4.79
N ASP A 263 -1.29 -9.51 -4.96
CA ASP A 263 -1.72 -10.91 -5.09
C ASP A 263 -2.15 -11.48 -3.73
N GLU A 264 -1.42 -11.21 -2.65
CA GLU A 264 -1.68 -11.90 -1.36
C GLU A 264 -2.80 -11.25 -0.55
N VAL A 265 -2.94 -9.93 -0.60
CA VAL A 265 -3.92 -9.19 0.21
C VAL A 265 -5.11 -8.78 -0.64
N ARG A 266 -4.90 -8.03 -1.72
CA ARG A 266 -6.00 -7.50 -2.53
C ARG A 266 -6.74 -8.63 -3.25
N ASP A 267 -6.02 -9.47 -3.98
CA ASP A 267 -6.64 -10.46 -4.85
C ASP A 267 -7.27 -11.59 -4.02
N ARG A 268 -6.63 -12.07 -2.94
CA ARG A 268 -7.28 -13.05 -2.04
C ARG A 268 -8.61 -12.57 -1.46
N ILE A 269 -8.69 -11.31 -1.03
CA ILE A 269 -9.95 -10.78 -0.48
C ILE A 269 -10.98 -10.62 -1.62
N ARG A 270 -10.56 -10.07 -2.76
CA ARG A 270 -11.42 -9.89 -3.94
C ARG A 270 -11.98 -11.23 -4.43
N ASP A 271 -11.14 -12.26 -4.57
CA ASP A 271 -11.51 -13.60 -5.02
C ASP A 271 -12.61 -14.22 -4.14
N ARG A 272 -12.58 -13.99 -2.82
CA ARG A 272 -13.64 -14.46 -1.92
C ARG A 272 -14.96 -13.72 -2.13
N PHE A 273 -14.91 -12.40 -2.33
CA PHE A 273 -16.11 -11.63 -2.67
C PHE A 273 -16.63 -11.96 -4.07
N GLU A 274 -15.77 -12.21 -5.05
CA GLU A 274 -16.15 -12.64 -6.39
C GLU A 274 -16.79 -14.03 -6.35
N THR A 275 -16.21 -14.99 -5.63
CA THR A 275 -16.82 -16.31 -5.40
C THR A 275 -18.22 -16.19 -4.78
N LEU A 276 -18.39 -15.25 -3.85
CA LEU A 276 -19.68 -14.97 -3.23
C LEU A 276 -20.67 -14.39 -4.25
N ASP A 277 -20.26 -13.38 -5.02
CA ASP A 277 -21.08 -12.74 -6.04
C ASP A 277 -21.48 -13.72 -7.16
N GLU A 278 -20.55 -14.59 -7.58
CA GLU A 278 -20.81 -15.65 -8.55
C GLU A 278 -21.87 -16.63 -8.04
N ARG A 279 -21.74 -17.12 -6.79
CA ARG A 279 -22.73 -18.04 -6.21
C ARG A 279 -24.10 -17.40 -6.05
N ILE A 280 -24.15 -16.15 -5.61
CA ILE A 280 -25.40 -15.39 -5.50
C ILE A 280 -26.03 -15.17 -6.88
N GLY A 281 -25.22 -14.91 -7.92
CA GLY A 281 -25.67 -14.65 -9.27
C GLY A 281 -26.06 -15.90 -10.07
N SER A 282 -25.41 -17.04 -9.82
CA SER A 282 -25.58 -18.26 -10.59
C SER A 282 -26.87 -19.02 -10.25
N ASP A 283 -27.31 -18.98 -8.99
CA ASP A 283 -28.40 -19.83 -8.54
C ASP A 283 -29.22 -19.18 -7.41
N ALA A 284 -30.38 -18.62 -7.79
CA ALA A 284 -31.32 -18.05 -6.84
C ALA A 284 -31.90 -19.09 -5.86
N SER A 285 -31.82 -20.39 -6.17
CA SER A 285 -32.27 -21.45 -5.25
C SER A 285 -31.36 -21.60 -4.03
N LEU A 286 -30.11 -21.13 -4.09
CA LEU A 286 -29.19 -21.11 -2.93
C LEU A 286 -29.62 -20.12 -1.84
N LEU A 287 -30.52 -19.18 -2.17
CA LEU A 287 -31.08 -18.21 -1.20
C LEU A 287 -32.27 -18.79 -0.41
N VAL A 288 -32.84 -19.90 -0.88
CA VAL A 288 -34.07 -20.49 -0.32
C VAL A 288 -33.90 -21.99 -0.19
N LEU A 289 -33.16 -22.41 0.84
CA LEU A 289 -32.84 -23.80 1.12
C LEU A 289 -34.10 -24.60 1.49
N SER A 290 -35.13 -23.94 2.04
CA SER A 290 -36.44 -24.53 2.31
C SER A 290 -37.10 -25.20 1.08
N ASN A 291 -36.77 -24.73 -0.13
CA ASN A 291 -37.30 -25.27 -1.40
C ASN A 291 -36.36 -26.29 -2.08
N ASN A 292 -35.24 -26.63 -1.45
CA ASN A 292 -34.33 -27.62 -2.02
C ASN A 292 -35.00 -29.00 -2.09
N SER A 293 -34.88 -29.70 -3.22
CA SER A 293 -35.58 -30.97 -3.44
C SER A 293 -35.17 -32.07 -2.46
N ALA A 294 -33.89 -32.16 -2.09
CA ALA A 294 -33.43 -33.14 -1.11
C ALA A 294 -34.02 -32.88 0.28
N VAL A 295 -34.08 -31.61 0.69
CA VAL A 295 -34.72 -31.18 1.93
C VAL A 295 -36.22 -31.50 1.92
N LEU A 296 -36.91 -31.20 0.83
CA LEU A 296 -38.35 -31.49 0.70
C LEU A 296 -38.63 -32.99 0.74
N SER A 297 -37.81 -33.82 0.08
CA SER A 297 -37.92 -35.29 0.16
C SER A 297 -37.71 -35.81 1.57
N LEU A 298 -36.68 -35.31 2.28
CA LEU A 298 -36.43 -35.65 3.67
C LEU A 298 -37.64 -35.29 4.56
N ARG A 299 -38.11 -34.06 4.45
CA ARG A 299 -39.26 -33.54 5.21
C ARG A 299 -40.54 -34.33 4.96
N GLN A 300 -40.87 -34.55 3.68
CA GLN A 300 -42.06 -35.30 3.28
C GLN A 300 -42.04 -36.73 3.83
N TRP A 301 -40.89 -37.41 3.77
CA TRP A 301 -40.79 -38.75 4.31
C TRP A 301 -40.90 -38.75 5.83
N ILE A 302 -40.18 -37.89 6.54
CA ILE A 302 -40.25 -37.81 8.01
C ILE A 302 -41.68 -37.51 8.49
N GLY A 303 -42.36 -36.55 7.86
CA GLY A 303 -43.73 -36.17 8.23
C GLY A 303 -44.80 -37.25 7.96
N THR A 304 -44.51 -38.22 7.08
CA THR A 304 -45.44 -39.31 6.73
C THR A 304 -45.00 -40.68 7.25
N ALA A 305 -43.79 -40.81 7.77
CA ALA A 305 -43.24 -42.06 8.28
C ALA A 305 -43.96 -42.47 9.57
N GLN A 306 -44.50 -43.69 9.60
CA GLN A 306 -45.02 -44.27 10.83
C GLN A 306 -43.88 -44.94 11.59
N VAL A 307 -43.17 -44.19 12.45
CA VAL A 307 -41.97 -44.71 13.12
C VAL A 307 -42.25 -45.96 13.95
N ASP A 308 -43.43 -46.06 14.56
CA ASP A 308 -43.90 -47.24 15.29
C ASP A 308 -44.10 -48.45 14.37
N ALA A 309 -44.49 -48.23 13.12
CA ALA A 309 -44.56 -49.29 12.11
C ALA A 309 -43.17 -49.70 11.58
N LEU A 310 -42.14 -48.87 11.77
CA LEU A 310 -40.77 -49.13 11.33
C LEU A 310 -39.85 -49.63 12.46
N ILE A 311 -40.38 -49.79 13.68
CA ILE A 311 -39.71 -50.52 14.77
C ILE A 311 -40.14 -51.98 14.69
N GLN A 312 -39.26 -52.85 14.23
CA GLN A 312 -39.51 -54.28 14.05
C GLN A 312 -38.78 -55.11 15.10
N ALA A 313 -39.26 -56.32 15.34
CA ALA A 313 -38.48 -57.31 16.07
C ALA A 313 -37.15 -57.63 15.34
N ASP A 314 -36.07 -57.82 16.10
CA ASP A 314 -34.75 -58.20 15.60
C ASP A 314 -34.23 -59.43 16.36
N ALA A 315 -33.43 -60.26 15.71
CA ALA A 315 -32.71 -61.40 16.33
C ALA A 315 -33.54 -62.44 17.12
N LEU A 316 -34.88 -62.41 17.07
CA LEU A 316 -35.73 -63.34 17.82
C LEU A 316 -35.57 -64.82 17.41
N ARG A 317 -35.11 -65.10 16.18
CA ARG A 317 -34.99 -66.47 15.64
C ARG A 317 -34.06 -67.40 16.43
N GLY A 318 -33.16 -66.86 17.26
CA GLY A 318 -32.20 -67.62 18.06
C GLY A 318 -32.43 -67.58 19.56
N VAL A 319 -33.47 -66.88 20.03
CA VAL A 319 -33.66 -66.56 21.44
C VAL A 319 -34.91 -67.24 21.97
N ALA A 320 -34.77 -68.14 22.94
CA ALA A 320 -35.92 -68.72 23.63
C ALA A 320 -36.56 -67.68 24.58
N PRO A 321 -37.89 -67.64 24.73
CA PRO A 321 -38.88 -68.52 24.09
C PRO A 321 -39.34 -68.06 22.69
N TYR A 322 -38.83 -66.94 22.17
CA TYR A 322 -39.32 -66.32 20.93
C TYR A 322 -39.04 -67.15 19.67
N ALA A 323 -37.94 -67.88 19.62
CA ALA A 323 -37.58 -68.75 18.49
C ALA A 323 -38.64 -69.82 18.19
N ASP A 324 -39.43 -70.22 19.19
CA ASP A 324 -40.45 -71.25 19.04
C ASP A 324 -41.58 -70.85 18.08
N ILE A 325 -41.77 -69.55 17.76
CA ILE A 325 -42.76 -69.13 16.75
C ILE A 325 -42.44 -69.65 15.35
N GLY A 326 -41.17 -70.03 15.09
CA GLY A 326 -40.76 -70.66 13.84
C GLY A 326 -41.14 -72.14 13.72
N LEU A 327 -41.67 -72.74 14.79
CA LEU A 327 -42.18 -74.12 14.77
C LEU A 327 -43.59 -74.23 14.16
N ASP A 328 -44.25 -73.09 13.88
CA ASP A 328 -45.52 -73.08 13.16
C ASP A 328 -45.29 -73.47 11.69
N PRO A 329 -45.86 -74.60 11.21
CA PRO A 329 -45.59 -75.11 9.87
C PRO A 329 -46.28 -74.33 8.75
N GLU A 330 -47.20 -73.39 9.05
CA GLU A 330 -47.86 -72.60 8.01
C GLU A 330 -46.90 -71.60 7.34
N GLU A 331 -46.86 -71.62 6.01
CA GLU A 331 -46.02 -70.72 5.18
C GLU A 331 -46.29 -69.22 5.44
N ASN A 332 -47.48 -68.90 5.98
CA ASN A 332 -47.87 -67.57 6.45
C ASN A 332 -48.36 -67.60 7.91
N GLY A 333 -47.76 -68.45 8.73
CA GLY A 333 -48.09 -68.64 10.14
C GLY A 333 -47.46 -67.60 11.06
N LEU A 334 -47.09 -68.00 12.28
CA LEU A 334 -46.48 -67.16 13.31
C LEU A 334 -45.10 -66.61 12.96
N GLY A 335 -44.45 -67.10 11.90
CA GLY A 335 -43.17 -66.56 11.41
C GLY A 335 -43.22 -65.07 11.09
N VAL A 336 -44.40 -64.51 10.78
CA VAL A 336 -44.64 -63.07 10.61
C VAL A 336 -44.29 -62.26 11.87
N GLY A 337 -44.29 -62.89 13.05
CA GLY A 337 -43.87 -62.28 14.31
C GLY A 337 -42.42 -61.80 14.30
N PHE A 338 -41.53 -62.45 13.54
CA PHE A 338 -40.12 -62.07 13.41
C PHE A 338 -39.90 -60.72 12.73
N THR A 339 -40.86 -60.25 11.93
CA THR A 339 -40.77 -58.98 11.19
C THR A 339 -41.92 -58.03 11.54
N SER A 340 -42.78 -58.41 12.49
CA SER A 340 -43.91 -57.59 12.91
C SER A 340 -43.45 -56.31 13.62
N SER A 341 -44.10 -55.19 13.28
CA SER A 341 -43.81 -53.87 13.83
C SER A 341 -44.44 -53.61 15.19
N MET A 342 -44.24 -52.41 15.74
CA MET A 342 -44.93 -51.92 16.94
C MET A 342 -46.27 -51.25 16.65
N SER A 343 -46.61 -51.00 15.38
CA SER A 343 -47.92 -50.50 14.98
C SER A 343 -48.96 -51.62 14.97
N CYS A 344 -50.21 -51.27 15.29
CA CYS A 344 -51.32 -52.22 15.22
C CYS A 344 -51.65 -52.64 13.79
N SER A 345 -51.50 -51.74 12.82
CA SER A 345 -51.85 -51.95 11.42
C SER A 345 -50.61 -52.31 10.60
N ASP A 346 -50.82 -53.05 9.51
CA ASP A 346 -49.77 -53.24 8.51
C ASP A 346 -49.41 -51.89 7.88
N TYR A 347 -48.15 -51.73 7.50
CA TYR A 347 -47.62 -50.52 6.88
C TYR A 347 -46.88 -50.87 5.60
N THR A 348 -46.95 -49.98 4.62
CA THR A 348 -46.12 -50.05 3.42
C THR A 348 -45.38 -48.74 3.31
N ALA A 349 -44.06 -48.80 3.34
CA ALA A 349 -43.22 -47.62 3.29
C ALA A 349 -43.44 -46.85 1.97
N SER A 350 -43.50 -45.52 2.08
CA SER A 350 -43.70 -44.62 0.93
C SER A 350 -42.65 -44.86 -0.14
N VAL A 351 -42.97 -44.52 -1.40
CA VAL A 351 -42.01 -44.58 -2.51
C VAL A 351 -40.77 -43.71 -2.28
N ASP A 352 -40.87 -42.71 -1.40
CA ASP A 352 -39.79 -41.78 -1.05
C ASP A 352 -38.94 -42.28 0.14
N ALA A 353 -39.17 -43.49 0.66
CA ALA A 353 -38.54 -44.01 1.87
C ALA A 353 -37.12 -44.57 1.68
N GLY A 354 -36.39 -44.09 0.67
CA GLY A 354 -35.04 -44.58 0.33
C GLY A 354 -35.02 -46.10 0.10
N SER A 355 -34.11 -46.81 0.75
CA SER A 355 -33.98 -48.27 0.71
C SER A 355 -35.24 -49.04 1.13
N LEU A 356 -36.13 -48.40 1.91
CA LEU A 356 -37.37 -49.03 2.38
C LEU A 356 -38.54 -48.83 1.41
N ALA A 357 -38.35 -48.15 0.28
CA ALA A 357 -39.45 -47.81 -0.62
C ALA A 357 -40.27 -49.04 -1.05
N GLY A 358 -41.57 -49.02 -0.72
CA GLY A 358 -42.50 -50.12 -1.01
C GLY A 358 -42.37 -51.34 -0.10
N GLU A 359 -41.50 -51.33 0.92
CA GLU A 359 -41.37 -52.43 1.86
C GLU A 359 -42.66 -52.59 2.69
N TRP A 360 -43.21 -53.81 2.67
CA TRP A 360 -44.38 -54.16 3.46
C TRP A 360 -43.96 -54.67 4.84
N VAL A 361 -44.47 -54.02 5.88
CA VAL A 361 -44.20 -54.34 7.27
C VAL A 361 -45.49 -54.79 7.97
N PRO A 362 -45.57 -56.04 8.44
CA PRO A 362 -46.75 -56.52 9.15
C PRO A 362 -46.91 -55.82 10.51
N GLY A 363 -48.14 -55.48 10.87
CA GLY A 363 -48.50 -54.94 12.17
C GLY A 363 -48.81 -56.03 13.20
N ILE A 364 -48.98 -55.60 14.45
CA ILE A 364 -49.31 -56.47 15.57
C ILE A 364 -50.63 -57.22 15.32
N SER A 365 -51.63 -56.57 14.70
CA SER A 365 -52.94 -57.21 14.47
C SER A 365 -52.85 -58.36 13.47
N ASN A 366 -51.96 -58.27 12.49
CA ASN A 366 -51.71 -59.35 11.53
C ASN A 366 -51.11 -60.56 12.26
N PHE A 367 -50.08 -60.32 13.08
CA PHE A 367 -49.48 -61.36 13.92
C PHE A 367 -50.48 -61.99 14.91
N VAL A 368 -51.26 -61.19 15.62
CA VAL A 368 -52.29 -61.70 16.57
C VAL A 368 -53.38 -62.49 15.85
N THR A 369 -53.74 -62.10 14.62
CA THR A 369 -54.70 -62.86 13.81
C THR A 369 -54.18 -64.26 13.50
N LYS A 370 -52.88 -64.40 13.20
CA LYS A 370 -52.23 -65.70 13.03
C LYS A 370 -52.17 -66.47 14.36
N LEU A 371 -51.85 -65.80 15.45
CA LEU A 371 -51.79 -66.41 16.79
C LEU A 371 -53.13 -66.97 17.26
N ARG A 372 -54.26 -66.34 16.89
CA ARG A 372 -55.61 -66.85 17.17
C ARG A 372 -55.92 -68.18 16.48
N ALA A 373 -55.18 -68.59 15.45
CA ALA A 373 -55.35 -69.91 14.85
C ALA A 373 -54.89 -71.05 15.79
N LEU A 374 -54.02 -70.74 16.76
CA LEU A 374 -53.44 -71.70 17.72
C LEU A 374 -54.02 -71.58 19.14
N GLY A 375 -55.06 -70.77 19.35
CA GLY A 375 -55.61 -70.55 20.69
C GLY A 375 -56.84 -69.65 20.73
N THR A 376 -57.39 -69.42 21.93
CA THR A 376 -58.54 -68.52 22.14
C THR A 376 -58.09 -67.23 22.82
N GLU A 377 -58.41 -66.09 22.24
CA GLU A 377 -58.04 -64.78 22.80
C GLU A 377 -58.53 -64.60 24.24
N ILE A 378 -57.68 -64.02 25.10
CA ILE A 378 -58.02 -63.76 26.50
C ILE A 378 -58.96 -62.54 26.58
N PRO A 379 -60.19 -62.69 27.11
CA PRO A 379 -61.14 -61.58 27.20
C PRO A 379 -60.63 -60.47 28.14
N GLY A 380 -60.99 -59.22 27.83
CA GLY A 380 -60.68 -58.06 28.67
C GLY A 380 -59.32 -57.38 28.41
N GLN A 381 -58.53 -57.85 27.45
CA GLN A 381 -57.31 -57.15 27.03
C GLN A 381 -57.62 -55.98 26.09
N SER A 382 -57.10 -54.80 26.39
CA SER A 382 -57.18 -53.61 25.53
C SER A 382 -56.01 -53.55 24.53
N GLY A 383 -56.16 -52.77 23.46
CA GLY A 383 -55.14 -52.61 22.41
C GLY A 383 -55.10 -53.75 21.39
N CYS A 384 -54.11 -53.74 20.50
CA CYS A 384 -53.93 -54.75 19.44
C CYS A 384 -52.99 -55.89 19.84
N ALA A 385 -52.08 -55.67 20.79
CA ALA A 385 -51.20 -56.70 21.34
C ALA A 385 -52.01 -57.56 22.32
N ARG A 386 -52.66 -58.63 21.84
CA ARG A 386 -53.52 -59.49 22.68
C ARG A 386 -52.97 -60.91 22.73
N ASN A 387 -52.94 -61.47 23.93
CA ASN A 387 -52.53 -62.84 24.17
C ASN A 387 -53.69 -63.80 23.89
N VAL A 388 -53.34 -65.04 23.60
CA VAL A 388 -54.28 -66.14 23.44
C VAL A 388 -54.02 -67.21 24.50
N THR A 389 -55.07 -67.92 24.92
CA THR A 389 -54.94 -69.17 25.66
C THR A 389 -54.59 -70.25 24.65
N CYS A 390 -53.36 -70.74 24.70
CA CYS A 390 -52.86 -71.71 23.72
C CYS A 390 -53.59 -73.05 23.82
N THR A 391 -53.97 -73.57 22.65
CA THR A 391 -54.55 -74.91 22.51
C THR A 391 -53.63 -75.78 21.65
N GLY A 392 -53.80 -77.10 21.72
CA GLY A 392 -52.94 -78.06 21.00
C GLY A 392 -51.87 -78.73 21.87
N THR A 393 -50.94 -79.43 21.23
CA THR A 393 -49.88 -80.21 21.89
C THR A 393 -48.59 -80.18 21.05
N GLY A 394 -47.45 -80.50 21.66
CA GLY A 394 -46.17 -80.57 20.93
C GLY A 394 -45.69 -79.22 20.40
N GLU A 395 -45.32 -79.18 19.12
CA GLU A 395 -44.74 -78.00 18.46
C GLU A 395 -45.71 -76.82 18.34
N SER A 396 -47.00 -77.08 18.06
CA SER A 396 -48.01 -76.01 17.97
C SER A 396 -48.26 -75.32 19.31
N LEU A 397 -48.25 -76.07 20.41
CA LEU A 397 -48.33 -75.49 21.76
C LEU A 397 -47.10 -74.64 22.08
N ARG A 398 -45.91 -75.08 21.69
CA ARG A 398 -44.66 -74.32 21.83
C ARG A 398 -44.67 -73.04 21.00
N ALA A 399 -45.07 -73.13 19.73
CA ALA A 399 -45.19 -71.97 18.83
C ALA A 399 -46.18 -70.94 19.38
N CYS A 400 -47.34 -71.38 19.88
CA CYS A 400 -48.31 -70.49 20.51
C CYS A 400 -47.75 -69.82 21.79
N ASN A 401 -47.06 -70.57 22.65
CA ASN A 401 -46.43 -70.00 23.85
C ASN A 401 -45.32 -69.00 23.49
N GLY A 402 -44.50 -69.30 22.48
CA GLY A 402 -43.54 -68.37 21.90
C GLY A 402 -44.22 -67.11 21.36
N GLY A 403 -45.37 -67.28 20.70
CA GLY A 403 -46.15 -66.16 20.16
C GLY A 403 -46.68 -65.24 21.26
N ASN A 404 -47.22 -65.80 22.34
CA ASN A 404 -47.60 -65.04 23.53
C ASN A 404 -46.41 -64.31 24.18
N ALA A 405 -45.21 -64.90 24.16
CA ALA A 405 -44.01 -64.26 24.67
C ALA A 405 -43.59 -63.07 23.79
N VAL A 406 -43.71 -63.18 22.46
CA VAL A 406 -43.52 -62.04 21.54
C VAL A 406 -44.54 -60.94 21.81
N ILE A 407 -45.81 -61.28 22.05
CA ILE A 407 -46.82 -60.27 22.43
C ILE A 407 -46.46 -59.60 23.77
N ALA A 408 -45.96 -60.35 24.75
CA ALA A 408 -45.52 -59.79 26.02
C ALA A 408 -44.34 -58.82 25.83
N LEU A 409 -43.37 -59.18 24.98
CA LEU A 409 -42.25 -58.32 24.61
C LEU A 409 -42.71 -57.02 23.94
N LYS A 410 -43.67 -57.10 23.01
CA LYS A 410 -44.27 -55.92 22.39
C LYS A 410 -45.03 -55.07 23.42
N LYS A 411 -45.78 -55.68 24.35
CA LYS A 411 -46.42 -54.94 25.44
C LYS A 411 -45.41 -54.19 26.30
N ALA A 412 -44.28 -54.82 26.63
CA ALA A 412 -43.21 -54.18 27.38
C ALA A 412 -42.64 -52.96 26.63
N LEU A 413 -42.42 -53.09 25.31
CA LEU A 413 -41.97 -51.97 24.48
C LEU A 413 -43.04 -50.88 24.28
N LEU A 414 -44.33 -51.21 24.24
CA LEU A 414 -45.40 -50.20 24.22
C LEU A 414 -45.49 -49.43 25.54
N ALA A 415 -45.12 -50.07 26.65
CA ALA A 415 -45.19 -49.50 27.99
C ALA A 415 -43.92 -48.76 28.41
N THR A 416 -42.79 -48.96 27.73
CA THR A 416 -41.52 -48.35 28.12
C THR A 416 -41.46 -46.85 27.83
N GLY A 417 -40.81 -46.12 28.75
CA GLY A 417 -40.41 -44.72 28.58
C GLY A 417 -38.94 -44.57 28.13
N SER A 418 -38.37 -45.62 27.53
CA SER A 418 -36.94 -45.68 27.20
C SER A 418 -36.52 -44.82 26.01
N PHE A 419 -37.46 -44.26 25.23
CA PHE A 419 -37.12 -43.46 24.07
C PHE A 419 -36.55 -42.10 24.48
N LYS A 420 -35.67 -41.57 23.64
CA LYS A 420 -35.02 -40.27 23.84
C LYS A 420 -35.50 -39.28 22.78
N CYS A 421 -36.22 -38.26 23.23
CA CYS A 421 -36.67 -37.13 22.45
C CYS A 421 -35.71 -35.96 22.72
N SER A 422 -34.81 -35.70 21.77
CA SER A 422 -33.80 -34.64 21.90
C SER A 422 -34.37 -33.29 21.43
N LEU A 423 -34.41 -32.30 22.31
CA LEU A 423 -34.77 -30.92 22.00
C LEU A 423 -33.56 -30.01 22.27
N PHE A 424 -33.74 -28.69 22.25
CA PHE A 424 -32.68 -27.75 22.56
C PHE A 424 -32.82 -27.15 23.96
N GLU A 425 -31.72 -26.64 24.51
CA GLU A 425 -31.65 -25.99 25.81
C GLU A 425 -31.40 -24.49 25.64
N LEU A 426 -32.25 -23.67 26.28
CA LEU A 426 -32.03 -22.22 26.40
C LEU A 426 -31.01 -21.89 27.49
N PRO A 427 -30.47 -20.66 27.53
CA PRO A 427 -29.46 -20.27 28.53
C PRO A 427 -29.90 -20.40 29.99
N ASP A 428 -31.21 -20.46 30.25
CA ASP A 428 -31.79 -20.64 31.58
C ASP A 428 -32.03 -22.13 31.95
N GLY A 429 -31.66 -23.05 31.06
CA GLY A 429 -31.87 -24.49 31.19
C GLY A 429 -33.27 -24.96 30.80
N SER A 430 -34.16 -24.07 30.37
CA SER A 430 -35.47 -24.44 29.86
C SER A 430 -35.36 -25.12 28.49
N THR A 431 -36.39 -25.89 28.14
CA THR A 431 -36.43 -26.60 26.87
C THR A 431 -36.94 -25.65 25.78
N CYS A 432 -36.27 -25.63 24.64
CA CYS A 432 -36.72 -24.95 23.42
C CYS A 432 -36.99 -25.97 22.31
N ASP A 433 -38.16 -25.83 21.69
CA ASP A 433 -38.56 -26.64 20.56
C ASP A 433 -38.65 -25.75 19.31
N PRO A 434 -37.89 -26.03 18.23
CA PRO A 434 -38.00 -25.29 16.97
C PRO A 434 -39.41 -25.34 16.35
N LEU A 435 -40.26 -26.28 16.77
CA LEU A 435 -41.66 -26.33 16.35
C LEU A 435 -42.44 -25.09 16.79
N ASP A 436 -42.06 -24.51 17.93
CA ASP A 436 -42.69 -23.31 18.49
C ASP A 436 -42.10 -22.01 17.91
N MET A 437 -41.06 -22.10 17.07
CA MET A 437 -40.51 -20.95 16.36
C MET A 437 -41.58 -20.35 15.46
N SER A 438 -41.79 -19.05 15.59
CA SER A 438 -42.76 -18.35 14.77
C SER A 438 -42.30 -16.92 14.47
N ARG A 439 -42.75 -16.41 13.32
CA ARG A 439 -42.45 -15.05 12.89
C ARG A 439 -43.56 -14.11 13.36
N ALA A 440 -43.22 -13.18 14.26
CA ALA A 440 -44.12 -12.17 14.77
C ALA A 440 -43.52 -10.77 14.57
N SER A 441 -44.26 -9.88 13.90
CA SER A 441 -43.82 -8.51 13.59
C SER A 441 -42.48 -8.42 12.84
N GLY A 442 -42.17 -9.40 12.00
CA GLY A 442 -40.92 -9.43 11.21
C GLY A 442 -39.69 -9.86 12.01
N THR A 443 -39.86 -10.36 13.23
CA THR A 443 -38.79 -10.98 14.02
C THR A 443 -39.20 -12.39 14.39
N TRP A 444 -38.24 -13.30 14.40
CA TRP A 444 -38.47 -14.66 14.88
C TRP A 444 -38.45 -14.69 16.40
N GLN A 445 -39.42 -15.39 16.97
CA GLN A 445 -39.52 -15.63 18.41
C GLN A 445 -39.33 -17.12 18.69
N GLY A 446 -38.77 -17.43 19.86
CA GLY A 446 -38.49 -18.80 20.27
C GLY A 446 -37.31 -19.43 19.54
N ASP A 447 -36.28 -18.65 19.19
CA ASP A 447 -35.06 -19.23 18.62
C ASP A 447 -34.34 -20.09 19.66
N CYS A 448 -33.88 -21.27 19.24
CA CYS A 448 -33.21 -22.21 20.14
C CYS A 448 -31.69 -22.05 20.18
N LEU A 449 -31.19 -20.85 19.84
CA LEU A 449 -29.77 -20.53 19.83
C LEU A 449 -29.34 -19.88 21.14
N GLN A 450 -28.17 -20.26 21.64
CA GLN A 450 -27.52 -19.59 22.75
C GLN A 450 -26.94 -18.23 22.31
N PRO A 451 -26.57 -17.34 23.25
CA PRO A 451 -25.95 -16.04 22.93
C PRO A 451 -24.67 -16.12 22.10
N ASN A 452 -23.99 -17.27 22.10
CA ASN A 452 -22.81 -17.53 21.26
C ASN A 452 -23.17 -18.02 19.83
N GLY A 453 -24.45 -18.16 19.51
CA GLY A 453 -24.96 -18.69 18.25
C GLY A 453 -25.02 -20.21 18.16
N ASN A 454 -24.64 -20.96 19.20
CA ASN A 454 -24.67 -22.42 19.20
C ASN A 454 -25.99 -22.94 19.77
N ALA A 455 -26.45 -24.10 19.29
CA ALA A 455 -27.55 -24.84 19.90
C ALA A 455 -26.99 -25.94 20.83
N VAL A 456 -27.60 -26.11 22.01
CA VAL A 456 -27.23 -27.19 22.95
C VAL A 456 -28.37 -28.19 23.01
N ILE A 457 -28.05 -29.47 22.83
CA ILE A 457 -29.03 -30.55 22.81
C ILE A 457 -29.41 -30.93 24.26
N LYS A 458 -30.71 -31.02 24.52
CA LYS A 458 -31.32 -31.49 25.76
C LYS A 458 -32.08 -32.78 25.52
N GLU A 459 -31.64 -33.85 26.16
CA GLU A 459 -32.30 -35.16 26.05
C GLU A 459 -33.47 -35.26 27.03
N LEU A 460 -34.66 -35.57 26.50
CA LEU A 460 -35.85 -35.87 27.30
C LEU A 460 -36.22 -37.34 27.12
N SER A 461 -36.67 -37.98 28.21
CA SER A 461 -37.20 -39.34 28.11
C SER A 461 -38.68 -39.27 27.71
N CYS A 462 -39.08 -40.08 26.75
CA CYS A 462 -40.43 -40.08 26.20
C CYS A 462 -40.93 -41.52 26.00
N ASN A 463 -42.24 -41.72 26.08
CA ASN A 463 -42.86 -43.01 25.72
C ASN A 463 -43.01 -43.15 24.20
N LEU A 464 -43.39 -44.33 23.71
CA LEU A 464 -43.51 -44.56 22.26
C LEU A 464 -44.51 -43.62 21.56
N THR A 465 -45.59 -43.22 22.24
CA THR A 465 -46.60 -42.32 21.66
C THR A 465 -46.02 -40.92 21.50
N GLU A 466 -45.34 -40.42 22.53
CA GLU A 466 -44.62 -39.14 22.51
C GLU A 466 -43.48 -39.16 21.50
N PHE A 467 -42.71 -40.25 21.43
CA PHE A 467 -41.64 -40.43 20.45
C PHE A 467 -42.19 -40.38 19.03
N LYS A 468 -43.28 -41.10 18.74
CA LYS A 468 -43.95 -41.06 17.43
C LYS A 468 -44.36 -39.64 17.05
N GLN A 469 -45.01 -38.92 17.96
CA GLN A 469 -45.41 -37.53 17.71
C GLN A 469 -44.18 -36.65 17.47
N TYR A 470 -43.15 -36.80 18.31
CA TYR A 470 -41.89 -36.10 18.18
C TYR A 470 -41.24 -36.31 16.80
N VAL A 471 -41.21 -37.55 16.27
CA VAL A 471 -40.72 -37.83 14.91
C VAL A 471 -41.58 -37.14 13.86
N ASN A 472 -42.90 -37.24 13.94
CA ASN A 472 -43.80 -36.63 12.95
C ASN A 472 -43.68 -35.11 12.91
N ASP A 473 -43.43 -34.48 14.06
CA ASP A 473 -43.28 -33.03 14.19
C ASP A 473 -41.95 -32.49 13.62
N TYR A 474 -41.01 -33.35 13.22
CA TYR A 474 -39.75 -32.89 12.63
C TYR A 474 -39.92 -32.18 11.28
N ASP A 475 -40.96 -32.49 10.51
CA ASP A 475 -41.25 -31.73 9.29
C ASP A 475 -41.46 -30.24 9.64
N GLY A 476 -42.29 -29.96 10.66
CA GLY A 476 -42.51 -28.61 11.16
C GLY A 476 -41.24 -27.95 11.72
N ARG A 477 -40.46 -28.68 12.53
CA ARG A 477 -39.18 -28.19 13.08
C ARG A 477 -38.19 -27.81 11.99
N ILE A 478 -38.00 -28.69 11.00
CA ILE A 478 -37.08 -28.45 9.89
C ILE A 478 -37.60 -27.28 9.05
N SER A 479 -38.91 -27.19 8.79
CA SER A 479 -39.50 -26.04 8.08
C SER A 479 -39.17 -24.73 8.76
N ASN A 480 -39.48 -24.61 10.06
CA ASN A 480 -39.31 -23.36 10.79
C ASN A 480 -37.83 -22.93 10.86
N VAL A 481 -36.91 -23.89 11.07
CA VAL A 481 -35.46 -23.61 11.10
C VAL A 481 -34.95 -23.16 9.73
N LEU A 482 -35.42 -23.79 8.64
CA LEU A 482 -35.00 -23.41 7.29
C LEU A 482 -35.59 -22.07 6.85
N ASP A 483 -36.85 -21.80 7.18
CA ASP A 483 -37.47 -20.50 6.91
C ASP A 483 -36.75 -19.37 7.67
N TRP A 484 -36.38 -19.63 8.92
CA TRP A 484 -35.54 -18.72 9.70
C TRP A 484 -34.15 -18.53 9.06
N LEU A 485 -33.50 -19.62 8.65
CA LEU A 485 -32.17 -19.59 8.04
C LEU A 485 -32.19 -18.82 6.71
N ASP A 486 -33.18 -19.06 5.86
CA ASP A 486 -33.35 -18.37 4.57
C ASP A 486 -33.50 -16.84 4.80
N GLU A 487 -34.30 -16.43 5.79
CA GLU A 487 -34.43 -15.02 6.15
C GLU A 487 -33.13 -14.44 6.73
N ALA A 488 -32.42 -15.18 7.58
CA ALA A 488 -31.15 -14.76 8.15
C ALA A 488 -30.06 -14.62 7.07
N VAL A 489 -30.00 -15.53 6.10
CA VAL A 489 -29.12 -15.49 4.93
C VAL A 489 -29.43 -14.25 4.10
N LEU A 490 -30.71 -13.96 3.82
CA LEU A 490 -31.12 -12.76 3.08
C LEU A 490 -30.75 -11.46 3.81
N ALA A 491 -30.98 -11.38 5.12
CA ALA A 491 -30.62 -10.21 5.92
C ALA A 491 -29.09 -10.03 6.01
N THR A 492 -28.33 -11.12 6.06
CA THR A 492 -26.86 -11.10 6.15
C THR A 492 -26.20 -10.81 4.81
N ARG A 493 -26.85 -11.18 3.70
CA ARG A 493 -26.35 -10.94 2.34
C ARG A 493 -25.91 -9.51 2.13
N ASP A 494 -26.80 -8.53 2.33
CA ASP A 494 -26.47 -7.13 2.08
C ASP A 494 -25.41 -6.59 3.06
N ASN A 495 -25.37 -7.12 4.28
CA ASN A 495 -24.33 -6.75 5.24
C ASN A 495 -22.95 -7.25 4.79
N ILE A 496 -22.85 -8.42 4.17
CA ILE A 496 -21.56 -8.99 3.73
C ILE A 496 -21.23 -8.56 2.30
N SER A 497 -22.07 -8.89 1.31
CA SER A 497 -21.78 -8.68 -0.11
C SER A 497 -21.75 -7.20 -0.51
N VAL A 498 -22.46 -6.34 0.22
CA VAL A 498 -22.48 -4.90 -0.05
C VAL A 498 -21.70 -4.14 1.02
N SER A 499 -22.12 -4.20 2.29
CA SER A 499 -21.58 -3.30 3.31
C SER A 499 -20.15 -3.65 3.70
N LEU A 500 -19.84 -4.92 3.98
CA LEU A 500 -18.49 -5.36 4.30
C LEU A 500 -17.57 -5.24 3.09
N LYS A 501 -18.01 -5.69 1.91
CA LYS A 501 -17.27 -5.53 0.65
C LYS A 501 -16.88 -4.07 0.43
N ARG A 502 -17.85 -3.15 0.49
CA ARG A 502 -17.59 -1.71 0.36
C ARG A 502 -16.65 -1.18 1.44
N LEU A 503 -16.80 -1.61 2.69
CA LEU A 503 -15.90 -1.18 3.76
C LEU A 503 -14.45 -1.60 3.49
N VAL A 504 -14.25 -2.85 3.04
CA VAL A 504 -12.94 -3.38 2.68
C VAL A 504 -12.38 -2.66 1.45
N GLU A 505 -13.19 -2.46 0.41
CA GLU A 505 -12.81 -1.71 -0.78
C GLU A 505 -12.41 -0.27 -0.43
N ASP A 506 -13.25 0.48 0.28
CA ASP A 506 -13.02 1.90 0.60
C ASP A 506 -11.88 2.10 1.60
N ARG A 507 -11.71 1.22 2.59
CA ARG A 507 -10.78 1.43 3.72
C ARG A 507 -9.47 0.69 3.60
N VAL A 508 -9.41 -0.37 2.79
CA VAL A 508 -8.22 -1.22 2.66
C VAL A 508 -7.74 -1.22 1.23
N LEU A 509 -8.57 -1.65 0.28
CA LEU A 509 -8.11 -1.90 -1.08
C LEU A 509 -7.90 -0.62 -1.88
N ALA A 510 -8.76 0.39 -1.75
CA ALA A 510 -8.64 1.64 -2.48
C ALA A 510 -7.39 2.43 -2.05
N PRO A 511 -7.11 2.67 -0.75
CA PRO A 511 -5.86 3.30 -0.34
C PRO A 511 -4.62 2.48 -0.73
N LEU A 512 -4.73 1.15 -0.70
CA LEU A 512 -3.65 0.28 -1.17
C LEU A 512 -3.41 0.46 -2.67
N ASN A 513 -4.45 0.44 -3.49
CA ASN A 513 -4.36 0.67 -4.93
C ASN A 513 -3.84 2.08 -5.24
N GLU A 514 -4.29 3.10 -4.49
CA GLU A 514 -3.77 4.47 -4.62
C GLU A 514 -2.25 4.50 -4.39
N VAL A 515 -1.75 3.85 -3.32
CA VAL A 515 -0.30 3.75 -3.09
C VAL A 515 0.39 2.92 -4.18
N LEU A 516 -0.23 1.84 -4.66
CA LEU A 516 0.33 1.01 -5.72
C LEU A 516 0.40 1.74 -7.06
N ASP A 517 -0.61 2.55 -7.40
CA ASP A 517 -0.75 3.22 -8.69
C ASP A 517 -0.08 4.61 -8.71
N ASP A 518 -0.05 5.32 -7.58
CA ASP A 518 0.62 6.63 -7.47
C ASP A 518 2.14 6.52 -7.35
N THR A 519 2.67 5.32 -7.11
CA THR A 519 4.13 5.06 -7.12
C THR A 519 4.68 4.89 -8.53
N SER A 520 4.19 5.66 -9.50
CA SER A 520 4.79 5.72 -10.82
C SER A 520 6.16 6.40 -10.79
N CYS A 521 7.06 5.96 -11.67
CA CYS A 521 8.37 6.57 -11.85
C CYS A 521 8.34 8.05 -12.31
N GLY A 522 7.20 8.59 -12.72
CA GLY A 522 7.09 9.90 -13.39
C GLY A 522 7.62 11.07 -12.55
N PHE A 523 7.51 11.01 -11.23
CA PHE A 523 8.08 12.02 -10.34
C PHE A 523 9.61 12.05 -10.42
N LEU A 524 10.27 10.89 -10.44
CA LEU A 524 11.73 10.79 -10.47
C LEU A 524 12.29 11.31 -11.80
N ALA A 525 11.73 10.87 -12.93
CA ALA A 525 12.12 11.37 -14.26
C ALA A 525 12.03 12.90 -14.33
N THR A 526 10.89 13.47 -13.91
CA THR A 526 10.67 14.92 -13.98
C THR A 526 11.66 15.71 -13.11
N GLN A 527 12.00 15.21 -11.92
CA GLN A 527 12.97 15.88 -11.05
C GLN A 527 14.39 15.70 -11.56
N TYR A 528 14.72 14.53 -12.11
CA TYR A 528 16.01 14.25 -12.72
C TYR A 528 16.27 15.17 -13.92
N ASP A 529 15.30 15.29 -14.83
CA ASP A 529 15.39 16.17 -15.99
C ASP A 529 15.65 17.63 -15.58
N LYS A 530 14.95 18.12 -14.55
CA LYS A 530 15.17 19.48 -14.02
C LYS A 530 16.54 19.64 -13.37
N LEU A 531 17.02 18.60 -12.67
CA LEU A 531 18.36 18.59 -12.09
C LEU A 531 19.43 18.69 -13.19
N VAL A 532 19.31 17.87 -14.24
CA VAL A 532 20.22 17.88 -15.39
C VAL A 532 20.11 19.22 -16.13
N GLU A 533 18.91 19.73 -16.39
CA GLU A 533 18.70 21.04 -17.02
C GLU A 533 19.37 22.17 -16.23
N GLY A 534 19.15 22.22 -14.92
CA GLY A 534 19.73 23.25 -14.05
C GLY A 534 21.25 23.14 -13.94
N LEU A 535 21.77 21.96 -13.61
CA LEU A 535 23.20 21.77 -13.37
C LEU A 535 24.01 21.86 -14.67
N CYS A 536 23.55 21.16 -15.72
CA CYS A 536 24.31 20.98 -16.94
C CYS A 536 24.04 22.06 -17.97
N TYR A 537 22.78 22.30 -18.30
CA TYR A 537 22.45 23.24 -19.37
C TYR A 537 22.55 24.69 -18.92
N GLN A 538 22.22 25.01 -17.67
CA GLN A 538 22.34 26.38 -17.16
C GLN A 538 23.69 26.62 -16.45
N GLY A 539 24.09 25.73 -15.55
CA GLY A 539 25.32 25.87 -14.77
C GLY A 539 26.59 25.84 -15.62
N VAL A 540 26.84 24.74 -16.36
CA VAL A 540 28.06 24.59 -17.16
C VAL A 540 28.12 25.58 -18.31
N PHE A 541 26.98 25.86 -18.96
CA PHE A 541 26.90 26.90 -19.98
C PHE A 541 27.26 28.29 -19.41
N GLY A 542 26.80 28.60 -18.19
CA GLY A 542 27.17 29.83 -17.49
C GLY A 542 28.69 29.96 -17.31
N VAL A 543 29.36 28.90 -16.82
CA VAL A 543 30.83 28.85 -16.68
C VAL A 543 31.53 29.04 -18.02
N TRP A 544 31.03 28.39 -19.07
CA TRP A 544 31.57 28.50 -20.43
C TRP A 544 31.44 29.93 -21.00
N VAL A 545 30.27 30.56 -20.87
CA VAL A 545 30.04 31.95 -21.30
C VAL A 545 30.91 32.93 -20.51
N MET A 546 31.07 32.74 -19.20
CA MET A 546 32.00 33.53 -18.38
C MET A 546 33.44 33.40 -18.89
N GLY A 547 33.89 32.17 -19.18
CA GLY A 547 35.22 31.91 -19.75
C GLY A 547 35.46 32.67 -21.05
N TRP A 548 34.53 32.60 -22.01
CA TRP A 548 34.62 33.34 -23.27
C TRP A 548 34.60 34.86 -23.10
N SER A 549 33.85 35.35 -22.11
CA SER A 549 33.81 36.78 -21.80
C SER A 549 35.19 37.29 -21.34
N TYR A 550 35.89 36.53 -20.48
CA TYR A 550 37.26 36.85 -20.07
C TYR A 550 38.26 36.75 -21.24
N VAL A 551 38.12 35.74 -22.11
CA VAL A 551 38.93 35.62 -23.33
C VAL A 551 38.73 36.84 -24.25
N ALA A 552 37.48 37.25 -24.47
CA ALA A 552 37.18 38.44 -25.28
C ALA A 552 37.80 39.71 -24.69
N CYS A 553 37.71 39.89 -23.37
CA CYS A 553 38.40 40.98 -22.66
C CYS A 553 39.92 40.90 -22.83
N GLY A 554 40.51 39.70 -22.73
CA GLY A 554 41.93 39.46 -22.94
C GLY A 554 42.39 39.80 -24.35
N VAL A 555 41.64 39.39 -25.38
CA VAL A 555 41.90 39.75 -26.80
C VAL A 555 41.87 41.26 -26.99
N ILE A 556 40.81 41.93 -26.52
CA ILE A 556 40.67 43.38 -26.66
C ILE A 556 41.83 44.11 -25.96
N ALA A 557 42.17 43.71 -24.73
CA ALA A 557 43.30 44.27 -24.00
C ALA A 557 44.64 44.03 -24.71
N THR A 558 44.84 42.84 -25.29
CA THR A 558 46.05 42.48 -26.05
C THR A 558 46.19 43.33 -27.31
N LEU A 559 45.08 43.71 -27.97
CA LEU A 559 45.10 44.58 -29.15
C LEU A 559 45.29 46.06 -28.78
N LEU A 560 44.68 46.53 -27.69
CA LEU A 560 44.79 47.91 -27.24
C LEU A 560 46.17 48.23 -26.67
N THR A 561 46.83 47.26 -26.02
CA THR A 561 48.12 47.46 -25.35
C THR A 561 49.24 47.91 -26.31
N PRO A 562 49.45 47.29 -27.49
CA PRO A 562 50.40 47.77 -28.51
C PRO A 562 50.05 49.15 -29.07
N LEU A 563 48.76 49.49 -29.21
CA LEU A 563 48.34 50.82 -29.67
C LEU A 563 48.73 51.90 -28.66
N ILE A 564 48.50 51.63 -27.37
CA ILE A 564 48.93 52.52 -26.28
C ILE A 564 50.46 52.61 -26.23
N PHE A 565 51.16 51.50 -26.47
CA PHE A 565 52.63 51.49 -26.58
C PHE A 565 53.12 52.35 -27.74
N ALA A 566 52.46 52.30 -28.89
CA ALA A 566 52.79 53.15 -30.04
C ALA A 566 52.57 54.65 -29.73
N VAL A 567 51.50 55.00 -29.00
CA VAL A 567 51.27 56.37 -28.49
C VAL A 567 52.38 56.77 -27.52
N TRP A 568 52.79 55.88 -26.63
CA TRP A 568 53.90 56.12 -25.72
C TRP A 568 55.23 56.32 -26.46
N LEU A 569 55.57 55.46 -27.44
CA LEU A 569 56.77 55.60 -28.27
C LEU A 569 56.77 56.90 -29.05
N ARG A 570 55.62 57.28 -29.65
CA ARG A 570 55.49 58.53 -30.38
C ARG A 570 55.69 59.75 -29.49
N THR A 571 55.06 59.77 -28.31
CA THR A 571 55.19 60.88 -27.36
C THR A 571 56.60 60.98 -26.79
N THR A 572 57.24 59.84 -26.52
CA THR A 572 58.64 59.77 -26.06
C THR A 572 59.62 60.23 -27.16
N GLY A 573 59.40 59.79 -28.41
CA GLY A 573 60.20 60.21 -29.56
C GLY A 573 60.10 61.72 -29.82
N ASN A 574 58.90 62.29 -29.74
CA ASN A 574 58.69 63.74 -29.86
C ASN A 574 59.45 64.52 -28.77
N ASN A 575 59.45 64.04 -27.53
CA ASN A 575 60.18 64.67 -26.42
C ASN A 575 61.71 64.57 -26.59
N HIS A 576 62.23 63.43 -27.04
CA HIS A 576 63.66 63.25 -27.28
C HIS A 576 64.18 64.08 -28.47
N TRP A 577 63.39 64.21 -29.52
CA TRP A 577 63.74 65.04 -30.67
C TRP A 577 63.84 66.53 -30.29
N MET A 578 62.90 67.04 -29.48
CA MET A 578 62.93 68.42 -28.98
C MET A 578 64.14 68.69 -28.08
N THR A 579 64.43 67.79 -27.13
CA THR A 579 65.62 67.93 -26.27
C THR A 579 66.92 67.87 -27.08
N SER A 580 66.98 67.04 -28.12
CA SER A 580 68.13 67.00 -29.03
C SER A 580 68.28 68.29 -29.84
N MET A 581 67.17 68.90 -30.28
CA MET A 581 67.20 70.21 -30.93
C MET A 581 67.67 71.32 -29.99
N GLN A 582 67.19 71.34 -28.73
CA GLN A 582 67.59 72.34 -27.74
C GLN A 582 69.08 72.27 -27.40
N VAL A 583 69.63 71.06 -27.31
CA VAL A 583 71.08 70.89 -27.11
C VAL A 583 71.85 71.40 -28.33
N MET A 584 71.35 71.16 -29.56
CA MET A 584 71.99 71.68 -30.77
C MET A 584 71.89 73.21 -30.90
N THR A 585 70.77 73.85 -30.55
CA THR A 585 70.65 75.33 -30.53
C THR A 585 71.49 75.95 -29.42
N ALA A 586 71.49 75.39 -28.20
CA ALA A 586 72.33 75.88 -27.11
C ALA A 586 73.84 75.82 -27.45
N GLN A 587 74.27 74.81 -28.20
CA GLN A 587 75.65 74.71 -28.69
C GLN A 587 75.99 75.73 -29.80
N THR A 588 74.98 76.31 -30.45
CA THR A 588 75.17 77.31 -31.51
C THR A 588 75.34 78.72 -30.92
N ASP A 589 74.73 79.00 -29.77
CA ASP A 589 74.83 80.31 -29.09
C ASP A 589 76.18 80.51 -28.37
N ASP A 590 76.85 79.43 -27.93
CA ASP A 590 78.20 79.50 -27.34
C ASP A 590 79.32 79.86 -28.35
N TYR A 591 79.04 79.86 -29.66
CA TYR A 591 80.01 80.25 -30.69
C TYR A 591 79.94 81.72 -31.13
N VAL A 592 78.99 82.53 -30.62
CA VAL A 592 78.70 83.88 -31.17
C VAL A 592 79.05 85.06 -30.25
N VAL A 593 79.50 84.87 -29.00
CA VAL A 593 79.82 86.01 -28.13
C VAL A 593 81.19 85.91 -27.46
N GLU A 594 82.23 86.29 -28.22
CA GLU A 594 83.53 86.68 -27.66
C GLU A 594 84.08 87.91 -28.40
N SER A 595 83.65 89.13 -28.04
CA SER A 595 84.53 90.32 -28.00
C SER A 595 83.83 91.55 -27.40
N ALA A 596 84.58 92.28 -26.58
CA ALA A 596 84.30 93.57 -25.92
C ALA A 596 83.43 93.51 -24.65
N GLY A 597 83.89 93.83 -23.44
CA GLY A 597 85.12 94.47 -22.99
C GLY A 597 84.85 95.65 -22.06
N GLY A 598 84.44 95.38 -20.80
CA GLY A 598 84.61 96.18 -19.56
C GLY A 598 84.11 97.64 -19.50
N PRO A 599 84.36 98.36 -18.38
CA PRO A 599 84.11 97.99 -16.98
C PRO A 599 83.33 99.10 -16.20
N ASP A 600 83.20 98.88 -14.89
CA ASP A 600 82.83 99.82 -13.80
C ASP A 600 81.36 100.22 -13.59
N GLN A 601 80.89 100.00 -12.35
CA GLN A 601 80.68 101.06 -11.34
C GLN A 601 79.45 100.80 -10.45
N ASP A 602 79.76 100.45 -9.19
CA ASP A 602 79.17 100.87 -7.91
C ASP A 602 77.69 101.34 -7.81
N ASP A 603 77.05 100.76 -6.78
CA ASP A 603 76.33 101.45 -5.70
C ASP A 603 74.79 101.66 -5.72
N ILE A 604 74.19 101.13 -4.62
CA ILE A 604 73.22 101.78 -3.70
C ILE A 604 71.69 101.61 -3.90
N GLU A 605 71.05 101.28 -2.77
CA GLU A 605 69.65 101.53 -2.31
C GLU A 605 68.48 100.54 -2.59
N THR A 606 68.10 99.84 -1.50
CA THR A 606 66.77 99.40 -1.03
C THR A 606 65.64 100.47 -1.10
N PRO A 607 64.39 100.25 -0.60
CA PRO A 607 63.38 99.19 -0.76
C PRO A 607 61.94 99.77 -1.04
N ARG A 608 60.91 98.95 -1.34
CA ARG A 608 59.44 99.16 -1.08
C ARG A 608 58.64 97.99 -1.67
N HIS A 609 57.92 97.14 -0.94
CA HIS A 609 56.65 97.31 -0.19
C HIS A 609 55.42 97.77 -1.00
N ILE A 610 54.27 97.16 -0.66
CA ILE A 610 52.83 97.48 -0.94
C ILE A 610 52.24 96.63 -2.10
N SER A 611 51.13 95.88 -1.99
CA SER A 611 50.17 95.60 -0.90
C SER A 611 49.02 94.68 -1.40
N SER A 612 48.34 93.99 -0.46
CA SER A 612 46.85 93.97 -0.27
C SER A 612 46.00 93.24 -1.34
N ALA A 613 44.90 92.50 -1.10
CA ALA A 613 44.02 92.33 0.06
C ALA A 613 43.00 91.19 -0.17
N ARG A 614 42.31 90.84 0.94
CA ARG A 614 40.95 90.23 1.10
C ARG A 614 40.80 88.76 0.71
N GLY A 615 40.15 87.90 1.48
CA GLY A 615 39.32 88.08 2.69
C GLY A 615 38.24 86.99 2.70
N PRO A 616 37.85 86.42 3.86
CA PRO A 616 37.06 85.19 3.98
C PRO A 616 35.55 85.45 4.09
N GLY A 617 34.73 84.44 3.74
CA GLY A 617 33.26 84.48 3.85
C GLY A 617 32.72 83.28 4.62
N ASN A 618 32.16 83.57 5.79
CA ASN A 618 31.33 82.71 6.64
C ASN A 618 29.89 82.56 6.06
N GLY A 619 29.19 81.50 6.49
CA GLY A 619 27.72 81.41 6.46
C GLY A 619 27.22 79.96 6.62
N SER A 620 26.86 79.51 7.84
CA SER A 620 25.47 79.38 8.37
C SER A 620 24.66 78.26 7.69
N GLU A 621 24.52 77.08 8.31
CA GLU A 621 23.44 76.69 9.27
C GLU A 621 22.09 76.45 8.58
N VAL A 622 21.59 75.20 8.58
CA VAL A 622 20.17 74.78 8.75
C VAL A 622 20.11 73.24 8.86
N THR A 623 19.67 72.74 10.03
CA THR A 623 19.17 71.36 10.26
C THR A 623 17.78 71.14 9.64
N PRO A 624 17.31 69.89 9.45
CA PRO A 624 16.24 69.47 10.37
C PRO A 624 16.16 67.96 10.73
N ARG A 625 15.77 67.77 12.00
CA ARG A 625 14.75 66.87 12.57
C ARG A 625 14.79 65.36 12.35
N GLU A 626 15.05 64.69 13.47
CA GLU A 626 14.40 63.45 13.93
C GLU A 626 12.88 63.42 13.75
N LYS A 627 12.38 62.23 13.39
CA LYS A 627 11.04 61.77 13.77
C LYS A 627 11.09 60.27 14.10
N VAL A 628 10.99 59.99 15.40
CA VAL A 628 10.60 58.71 15.99
C VAL A 628 9.06 58.57 15.88
N MET A 629 8.53 57.42 15.45
CA MET A 629 7.46 56.67 16.15
C MET A 629 6.82 55.53 15.33
N ARG A 630 6.70 54.39 16.03
CA ARG A 630 5.55 53.46 16.14
C ARG A 630 5.27 52.39 15.07
N TYR A 631 5.52 51.16 15.53
CA TYR A 631 4.65 49.97 15.49
C TYR A 631 3.13 50.24 15.38
N SER A 632 2.45 49.54 14.47
CA SER A 632 1.30 48.65 14.75
C SER A 632 0.90 47.88 13.47
N PRO A 633 0.59 46.57 13.56
CA PRO A 633 0.24 45.73 12.41
C PRO A 633 -1.27 45.81 12.11
N ARG A 634 -1.65 45.56 10.85
CA ARG A 634 -3.05 45.28 10.48
C ARG A 634 -3.17 44.45 9.20
N ASP A 635 -3.58 43.21 9.42
CA ASP A 635 -4.68 42.49 8.77
C ASP A 635 -4.86 42.64 7.25
N GLY A 636 -4.39 41.63 6.52
CA GLY A 636 -4.77 41.29 5.15
C GLY A 636 -5.11 39.81 5.08
N ASN A 637 -6.38 39.51 5.38
CA ASN A 637 -6.99 38.20 5.48
C ASN A 637 -7.10 37.54 4.09
N LEU A 638 -6.34 36.47 3.84
CA LEU A 638 -6.55 35.52 2.74
C LEU A 638 -6.77 34.15 3.37
N THR A 639 -8.03 33.85 3.66
CA THR A 639 -8.50 32.53 4.09
C THR A 639 -8.51 31.59 2.88
N GLY A 640 -7.41 30.86 2.69
CA GLY A 640 -7.41 29.59 1.99
C GLY A 640 -7.63 28.48 3.02
N HIS A 641 -8.79 27.83 2.95
CA HIS A 641 -9.08 26.62 3.72
C HIS A 641 -8.13 25.50 3.30
N LEU A 642 -7.18 25.17 4.17
CA LEU A 642 -6.53 23.86 4.21
C LEU A 642 -7.00 23.20 5.50
N GLU A 643 -7.94 22.26 5.37
CA GLU A 643 -8.35 21.37 6.43
C GLU A 643 -7.17 20.49 6.84
N ALA A 644 -6.64 20.75 8.04
CA ALA A 644 -5.80 19.80 8.74
C ALA A 644 -6.69 18.64 9.22
N VAL A 645 -6.61 17.50 8.54
CA VAL A 645 -7.19 16.23 9.02
C VAL A 645 -6.34 15.75 10.18
N SER A 646 -6.80 16.05 11.40
CA SER A 646 -6.33 15.40 12.62
C SER A 646 -6.96 14.01 12.73
N PHE A 647 -6.15 12.96 12.68
CA PHE A 647 -6.57 11.61 13.09
C PHE A 647 -6.73 11.56 14.62
N PRO A 648 -7.90 11.17 15.17
CA PRO A 648 -7.98 10.74 16.56
C PRO A 648 -7.49 9.28 16.67
N ARG A 649 -6.85 9.00 17.80
CA ARG A 649 -6.51 7.64 18.26
C ARG A 649 -7.76 6.79 18.49
#